data_AF-A0A2V7K4K5-F1
#
_entry.id   AF-A0A2V7K4K5-F1
#
_cell.length_a   1.000
_cell.length_b   1.000
_cell.length_c   1.000
_cell.angle_alpha   90.00
_cell.angle_beta   90.00
_cell.angle_gamma   90.00
#
_symmetry.space_group_name_H-M   'P 1'
#
loop_
_entity.id
_entity.type
_entity.pdbx_description
1 polymer ?
#
loop_
_entity_poly.entity_id
_entity_poly.type
_entity_poly.pdbx_seq_one_letter_code
_entity_poly.pdbx_strand_id
1 'polypeptide(L)'
;MKARCLLGLLALAACQPQSQRLLLLDLQLSDPIALDATAEPWHAAGYTVEYRRFYPHLTRDDLRRYRGVVLLGGAEPERSSDALSAGDLALLGEWVGRGGVVVFGYAGDGEGFLDRWVMNRWLASQGSGIVIGDYALRDTTLRPAGALESQPYAEPAEGTGLRDPGVAPFPFGRNHGLLVSRQEQVLARTSAAAFVYPPGQPAAARRGAAVTAASRVGDGLVLVASRHALGVLGLESRPGDTPLLDADGLARTRDFLIALARWTRRPAEWAHIPPARAGRRIVLLDSPRPVSPRPPRLAPPAHVVLESLPAPGDARRRATPPPPLPWAPRQPLRALWAPLPLRPGTFAAPRRASLDSLLAFLDVGGFNTLIGDAAAWAADSLHAAPWERDAIRAAWRQTVDQLETTSFDWIPAIALREFRVPVDTPARGVRGDTLAAWCALDSRLWDQALTPATRQLARLAAGAPDLIPAVAIDLDAAGVGTDSYAFCDPAWRAGLAGLPADTALGTERRERLRTLPVEQRYDTLLDAGLLDAYYGALERAVARRAAELRGQARRLDPELAFALRTTRFPSDWWALGLTTGLAEPGSAVVLLTAASAVRLPLARLSAHGAPAVHALELVPERLPAAAWSRLGRLVFAAHSGFWIPAAGGTPGRPRTAEGPLSPDSLARLIRRLGK
;
A
#
# COMPACT_ATOMS: atom_id res chain seq x y z
N MET A 1 43.08 3.93 -40.37
CA MET A 1 42.89 3.59 -38.94
C MET A 1 41.81 4.40 -38.23
N LYS A 2 41.66 5.72 -38.45
CA LYS A 2 40.65 6.56 -37.77
C LYS A 2 39.18 6.15 -38.01
N ALA A 3 38.83 5.67 -39.21
CA ALA A 3 37.47 5.21 -39.52
C ALA A 3 37.05 3.91 -38.81
N ARG A 4 38.00 3.01 -38.50
CA ARG A 4 37.72 1.77 -37.75
C ARG A 4 37.53 2.02 -36.24
N CYS A 5 38.22 3.02 -35.68
CA CYS A 5 37.97 3.47 -34.30
C CYS A 5 36.62 4.19 -34.16
N LEU A 6 36.19 4.98 -35.15
CA LEU A 6 34.88 5.66 -35.11
C LEU A 6 33.71 4.68 -35.23
N LEU A 7 33.79 3.66 -36.10
CA LEU A 7 32.78 2.59 -36.18
C LEU A 7 32.73 1.73 -34.91
N GLY A 8 33.88 1.49 -34.26
CA GLY A 8 33.94 0.80 -32.98
C GLY A 8 33.30 1.59 -31.82
N LEU A 9 33.49 2.92 -31.79
CA LEU A 9 32.86 3.81 -30.82
C LEU A 9 31.35 3.99 -31.04
N LEU A 10 30.89 4.04 -32.31
CA LEU A 10 29.46 4.09 -32.64
C LEU A 10 28.75 2.76 -32.38
N ALA A 11 29.42 1.61 -32.59
CA ALA A 11 28.89 0.30 -32.21
C ALA A 11 28.83 0.11 -30.68
N LEU A 12 29.80 0.65 -29.93
CA LEU A 12 29.78 0.67 -28.46
C LEU A 12 28.66 1.57 -27.90
N ALA A 13 28.38 2.71 -28.52
CA ALA A 13 27.26 3.58 -28.14
C ALA A 13 25.89 2.96 -28.47
N ALA A 14 25.77 2.23 -29.58
CA ALA A 14 24.54 1.54 -29.98
C ALA A 14 24.27 0.22 -29.23
N CYS A 15 25.30 -0.43 -28.67
CA CYS A 15 25.18 -1.62 -27.80
C CYS A 15 24.95 -1.28 -26.31
N GLN A 16 25.01 -0.02 -25.92
CA GLN A 16 24.82 0.42 -24.52
C GLN A 16 23.38 0.64 -24.01
N PRO A 17 22.27 0.63 -24.80
CA PRO A 17 20.95 0.94 -24.24
C PRO A 17 20.34 -0.20 -23.43
N GLN A 18 20.61 -1.48 -23.76
CA GLN A 18 19.99 -2.61 -23.05
C GLN A 18 20.56 -2.81 -21.64
N SER A 19 21.87 -2.67 -21.47
CA SER A 19 22.58 -2.95 -20.20
C SER A 19 22.18 -2.02 -19.04
N GLN A 20 21.48 -0.93 -19.35
CA GLN A 20 21.01 0.07 -18.41
C GLN A 20 19.50 0.03 -18.20
N ARG A 21 18.75 -0.86 -18.88
CA ARG A 21 17.29 -0.89 -18.75
C ARG A 21 16.82 -2.03 -17.87
N LEU A 22 15.90 -1.71 -16.98
CA LEU A 22 15.24 -2.64 -16.07
C LEU A 22 13.74 -2.55 -16.28
N LEU A 23 13.10 -3.69 -16.49
CA LEU A 23 11.65 -3.79 -16.53
C LEU A 23 11.12 -4.09 -15.13
N LEU A 24 10.19 -3.29 -14.63
CA LEU A 24 9.45 -3.59 -13.40
C LEU A 24 8.07 -4.12 -13.79
N LEU A 25 7.71 -5.29 -13.25
CA LEU A 25 6.39 -5.89 -13.36
C LEU A 25 5.84 -6.11 -11.95
N ASP A 26 4.58 -5.72 -11.74
CA ASP A 26 3.87 -5.94 -10.48
C ASP A 26 2.55 -6.64 -10.74
N LEU A 27 2.42 -7.87 -10.24
CA LEU A 27 1.21 -8.68 -10.38
C LEU A 27 0.05 -8.14 -9.52
N GLN A 28 0.33 -7.27 -8.53
CA GLN A 28 -0.70 -6.52 -7.81
C GLN A 28 -1.17 -5.24 -8.55
N LEU A 29 -0.66 -4.97 -9.77
CA LEU A 29 -1.06 -3.83 -10.61
C LEU A 29 -1.01 -2.48 -9.87
N SER A 30 -0.09 -2.33 -8.91
CA SER A 30 -0.07 -1.16 -8.01
C SER A 30 0.09 0.13 -8.80
N ASP A 31 -0.45 1.21 -8.23
CA ASP A 31 -0.18 2.54 -8.75
C ASP A 31 1.31 2.88 -8.67
N PRO A 32 1.88 3.59 -9.66
CA PRO A 32 3.27 4.06 -9.65
C PRO A 32 3.66 4.78 -8.35
N ILE A 33 2.74 5.48 -7.69
CA ILE A 33 2.96 6.12 -6.39
C ILE A 33 3.47 5.12 -5.33
N ALA A 34 3.00 3.87 -5.37
CA ALA A 34 3.41 2.81 -4.44
C ALA A 34 4.79 2.20 -4.76
N LEU A 35 5.31 2.38 -5.98
CA LEU A 35 6.50 1.68 -6.48
C LEU A 35 7.77 2.54 -6.54
N ASP A 36 7.67 3.84 -6.26
CA ASP A 36 8.81 4.76 -6.30
C ASP A 36 9.98 4.29 -5.43
N ALA A 37 9.69 3.87 -4.21
CA ALA A 37 10.70 3.39 -3.27
C ALA A 37 11.34 2.09 -3.73
N THR A 38 10.58 1.23 -4.43
CA THR A 38 11.10 -0.01 -5.02
C THR A 38 12.03 0.29 -6.19
N ALA A 39 11.75 1.33 -6.97
CA ALA A 39 12.55 1.73 -8.13
C ALA A 39 13.82 2.52 -7.77
N GLU A 40 13.79 3.25 -6.65
CA GLU A 40 14.87 4.17 -6.24
C GLU A 40 16.27 3.55 -6.21
N PRO A 41 16.49 2.36 -5.60
CA PRO A 41 17.83 1.77 -5.54
C PRO A 41 18.38 1.39 -6.92
N TRP A 42 17.50 1.00 -7.85
CA TRP A 42 17.87 0.65 -9.22
C TRP A 42 18.27 1.88 -10.02
N HIS A 43 17.55 2.99 -9.88
CA HIS A 43 17.96 4.26 -10.46
C HIS A 43 19.31 4.74 -9.91
N ALA A 44 19.51 4.64 -8.59
CA ALA A 44 20.78 4.98 -7.96
C ALA A 44 21.94 4.05 -8.37
N ALA A 45 21.63 2.84 -8.83
CA ALA A 45 22.58 1.92 -9.46
C ALA A 45 22.82 2.22 -10.95
N GLY A 46 22.11 3.18 -11.54
CA GLY A 46 22.24 3.62 -12.93
C GLY A 46 21.35 2.86 -13.93
N TYR A 47 20.25 2.26 -13.46
CA TYR A 47 19.21 1.75 -14.36
C TYR A 47 18.20 2.85 -14.74
N THR A 48 17.73 2.78 -15.99
CA THR A 48 16.43 3.31 -16.40
C THR A 48 15.38 2.24 -16.10
N VAL A 49 14.54 2.50 -15.10
CA VAL A 49 13.44 1.61 -14.69
C VAL A 49 12.18 1.98 -15.46
N GLU A 50 11.68 1.05 -16.25
CA GLU A 50 10.39 1.19 -16.94
C GLU A 50 9.38 0.25 -16.27
N TYR A 51 8.26 0.81 -15.80
CA TYR A 51 7.16 0.06 -15.22
C TYR A 51 6.08 -0.21 -16.27
N ARG A 52 5.71 -1.48 -16.45
CA ARG A 52 4.58 -1.87 -17.31
C ARG A 52 3.36 -2.16 -16.44
N ARG A 53 2.59 -1.10 -16.17
CA ARG A 53 1.33 -1.20 -15.46
C ARG A 53 0.29 -1.92 -16.34
N PHE A 54 -0.57 -2.74 -15.74
CA PHE A 54 -1.74 -3.35 -16.40
C PHE A 54 -1.48 -4.33 -17.55
N TYR A 55 -0.22 -4.74 -17.76
CA TYR A 55 0.13 -5.96 -18.49
C TYR A 55 1.41 -6.55 -17.86
N PRO A 56 1.30 -7.18 -16.67
CA PRO A 56 2.45 -7.60 -15.88
C PRO A 56 3.06 -8.93 -16.39
N HIS A 57 2.97 -9.22 -17.69
CA HIS A 57 3.48 -10.43 -18.33
C HIS A 57 4.64 -10.13 -19.25
N LEU A 58 5.58 -11.05 -19.34
CA LEU A 58 6.75 -10.96 -20.22
C LEU A 58 6.38 -11.22 -21.68
N THR A 59 7.11 -10.59 -22.56
CA THR A 59 7.00 -10.74 -24.02
C THR A 59 8.38 -10.99 -24.63
N ARG A 60 8.43 -11.57 -25.81
CA ARG A 60 9.72 -11.87 -26.47
C ARG A 60 10.56 -10.63 -26.74
N ASP A 61 9.91 -9.50 -27.00
CA ASP A 61 10.58 -8.21 -27.21
C ASP A 61 11.32 -7.72 -25.97
N ASP A 62 10.86 -8.09 -24.77
CA ASP A 62 11.48 -7.67 -23.52
C ASP A 62 12.91 -8.24 -23.39
N LEU A 63 13.15 -9.47 -23.86
CA LEU A 63 14.47 -10.12 -23.81
C LEU A 63 15.55 -9.34 -24.60
N ARG A 64 15.14 -8.55 -25.59
CA ARG A 64 16.03 -7.73 -26.41
C ARG A 64 16.19 -6.31 -25.87
N ARG A 65 15.19 -5.82 -25.13
CA ARG A 65 15.13 -4.42 -24.66
C ARG A 65 15.75 -4.22 -23.29
N TYR A 66 15.65 -5.20 -22.40
CA TYR A 66 16.03 -5.03 -21.00
C TYR A 66 17.18 -5.96 -20.61
N ARG A 67 18.01 -5.51 -19.65
CA ARG A 67 19.05 -6.34 -19.03
C ARG A 67 18.45 -7.32 -18.03
N GLY A 68 17.47 -6.84 -17.27
CA GLY A 68 16.82 -7.63 -16.25
C GLY A 68 15.40 -7.18 -15.96
N VAL A 69 14.74 -7.99 -15.15
CA VAL A 69 13.36 -7.76 -14.70
C VAL A 69 13.29 -7.84 -13.18
N VAL A 70 12.57 -6.90 -12.58
CA VAL A 70 12.07 -7.01 -11.22
C VAL A 70 10.61 -7.43 -11.31
N LEU A 71 10.30 -8.62 -10.79
CA LEU A 71 8.96 -9.19 -10.82
C LEU A 71 8.43 -9.29 -9.40
N LEU A 72 7.47 -8.43 -9.07
CA LEU A 72 6.79 -8.39 -7.79
C LEU A 72 5.57 -9.31 -7.83
N GLY A 73 5.54 -10.30 -6.94
CA GLY A 73 4.49 -11.30 -6.80
C GLY A 73 3.16 -10.69 -6.37
N GLY A 74 2.07 -11.30 -6.83
CA GLY A 74 0.68 -10.98 -6.53
C GLY A 74 0.30 -11.38 -5.10
N ALA A 75 -0.99 -11.27 -4.81
CA ALA A 75 -1.58 -11.59 -3.51
C ALA A 75 -2.46 -12.85 -3.54
N GLU A 76 -2.55 -13.54 -4.68
CA GLU A 76 -3.34 -14.76 -4.85
C GLU A 76 -2.84 -15.93 -3.99
N PRO A 77 -3.72 -16.78 -3.43
CA PRO A 77 -5.18 -16.73 -3.50
C PRO A 77 -5.84 -15.87 -2.41
N GLU A 78 -5.05 -15.29 -1.50
CA GLU A 78 -5.61 -14.57 -0.34
C GLU A 78 -6.31 -13.28 -0.74
N ARG A 79 -5.86 -12.63 -1.82
CA ARG A 79 -6.55 -11.50 -2.44
C ARG A 79 -6.49 -11.60 -3.96
N SER A 80 -7.51 -11.07 -4.62
CA SER A 80 -7.58 -11.04 -6.08
C SER A 80 -6.40 -10.25 -6.65
N SER A 81 -5.68 -10.81 -7.64
CA SER A 81 -4.60 -10.14 -8.39
C SER A 81 -4.26 -10.91 -9.65
N ASP A 82 -3.40 -10.35 -10.51
CA ASP A 82 -2.81 -11.14 -11.60
C ASP A 82 -1.84 -12.19 -11.05
N ALA A 83 -1.41 -13.15 -11.87
CA ALA A 83 -0.50 -14.21 -11.47
C ALA A 83 0.47 -14.58 -12.60
N LEU A 84 1.61 -15.17 -12.24
CA LEU A 84 2.55 -15.71 -13.23
C LEU A 84 1.89 -16.75 -14.15
N SER A 85 2.11 -16.62 -15.46
CA SER A 85 1.65 -17.58 -16.47
C SER A 85 2.75 -18.58 -16.87
N ALA A 86 2.35 -19.69 -17.48
CA ALA A 86 3.30 -20.64 -18.06
C ALA A 86 4.22 -19.99 -19.12
N GLY A 87 3.70 -19.01 -19.87
CA GLY A 87 4.48 -18.23 -20.84
C GLY A 87 5.55 -17.36 -20.17
N ASP A 88 5.23 -16.71 -19.04
CA ASP A 88 6.20 -15.92 -18.27
C ASP A 88 7.37 -16.79 -17.82
N LEU A 89 7.07 -17.97 -17.27
CA LEU A 89 8.07 -18.92 -16.78
C LEU A 89 9.01 -19.41 -17.89
N ALA A 90 8.48 -19.63 -19.10
CA ALA A 90 9.27 -19.99 -20.27
C ALA A 90 10.23 -18.87 -20.68
N LEU A 91 9.74 -17.62 -20.73
CA LEU A 91 10.57 -16.47 -21.07
C LEU A 91 11.63 -16.17 -20.00
N LEU A 92 11.30 -16.33 -18.71
CA LEU A 92 12.29 -16.20 -17.64
C LEU A 92 13.45 -17.19 -17.80
N GLY A 93 13.15 -18.44 -18.15
CA GLY A 93 14.18 -19.46 -18.40
C GLY A 93 15.09 -19.09 -19.59
N GLU A 94 14.50 -18.64 -20.70
CA GLU A 94 15.25 -18.17 -21.88
C GLU A 94 16.09 -16.93 -21.55
N TRP A 95 15.54 -16.00 -20.79
CA TRP A 95 16.18 -14.74 -20.40
C TRP A 95 17.44 -14.98 -19.57
N VAL A 96 17.31 -15.78 -18.51
CA VAL A 96 18.42 -16.06 -17.59
C VAL A 96 19.46 -16.95 -18.28
N GLY A 97 19.03 -17.90 -19.11
CA GLY A 97 19.94 -18.70 -19.95
C GLY A 97 20.81 -17.86 -20.89
N ARG A 98 20.35 -16.67 -21.32
CA ARG A 98 21.10 -15.71 -22.15
C ARG A 98 21.87 -14.65 -21.36
N GLY A 99 22.01 -14.83 -20.05
CA GLY A 99 22.82 -13.94 -19.22
C GLY A 99 22.08 -12.74 -18.64
N GLY A 100 20.76 -12.67 -18.74
CA GLY A 100 20.00 -11.61 -18.09
C GLY A 100 19.71 -11.88 -16.61
N VAL A 101 19.10 -10.89 -15.95
CA VAL A 101 18.87 -10.89 -14.51
C VAL A 101 17.39 -10.94 -14.17
N VAL A 102 17.01 -11.81 -13.24
CA VAL A 102 15.65 -11.89 -12.68
C VAL A 102 15.71 -11.62 -11.19
N VAL A 103 14.93 -10.65 -10.74
CA VAL A 103 14.72 -10.36 -9.32
C VAL A 103 13.28 -10.70 -8.97
N PHE A 104 13.08 -11.76 -8.20
CA PHE A 104 11.77 -12.09 -7.65
C PHE A 104 11.57 -11.34 -6.33
N GLY A 105 10.51 -10.52 -6.30
CA GLY A 105 9.92 -9.95 -5.10
C GLY A 105 8.69 -10.75 -4.69
N TYR A 106 8.82 -11.82 -3.92
CA TYR A 106 7.63 -12.59 -3.50
C TYR A 106 6.79 -11.81 -2.49
N ALA A 107 5.47 -11.99 -2.49
CA ALA A 107 4.63 -11.42 -1.43
C ALA A 107 4.74 -12.26 -0.15
N GLY A 108 4.80 -11.58 1.00
CA GLY A 108 5.02 -12.21 2.29
C GLY A 108 3.91 -11.90 3.29
N ASP A 109 3.86 -12.67 4.38
CA ASP A 109 2.95 -12.43 5.52
C ASP A 109 1.45 -12.55 5.19
N GLY A 110 1.03 -13.78 4.84
CA GLY A 110 -0.38 -14.14 4.66
C GLY A 110 -0.97 -13.81 3.30
N GLU A 111 -0.12 -13.57 2.29
CA GLU A 111 -0.55 -13.32 0.91
C GLU A 111 0.40 -13.96 -0.12
N GLY A 112 -0.08 -14.10 -1.35
CA GLY A 112 0.71 -14.49 -2.52
C GLY A 112 1.16 -15.95 -2.51
N PHE A 113 0.43 -16.85 -1.85
CA PHE A 113 0.78 -18.26 -1.81
C PHE A 113 0.89 -18.88 -3.22
N LEU A 114 0.01 -18.50 -4.15
CA LEU A 114 0.06 -19.01 -5.53
C LEU A 114 1.36 -18.60 -6.23
N ASP A 115 1.70 -17.32 -6.23
CA ASP A 115 2.92 -16.86 -6.91
C ASP A 115 4.18 -17.37 -6.24
N ARG A 116 4.21 -17.44 -4.89
CA ARG A 116 5.32 -18.08 -4.17
C ARG A 116 5.49 -19.53 -4.59
N TRP A 117 4.40 -20.28 -4.70
CA TRP A 117 4.42 -21.67 -5.18
C TRP A 117 4.95 -21.76 -6.61
N VAL A 118 4.48 -20.90 -7.52
CA VAL A 118 4.92 -20.87 -8.93
C VAL A 118 6.39 -20.50 -9.05
N MET A 119 6.84 -19.47 -8.32
CA MET A 119 8.25 -19.06 -8.22
C MET A 119 9.11 -20.22 -7.70
N ASN A 120 8.69 -20.93 -6.66
CA ASN A 120 9.42 -22.10 -6.14
C ASN A 120 9.52 -23.24 -7.17
N ARG A 121 8.45 -23.51 -7.94
CA ARG A 121 8.50 -24.50 -9.02
C ARG A 121 9.48 -24.10 -10.13
N TRP A 122 9.53 -22.82 -10.46
CA TRP A 122 10.49 -22.32 -11.44
C TRP A 122 11.92 -22.32 -10.89
N LEU A 123 12.16 -21.87 -9.66
CA LEU A 123 13.47 -21.91 -9.00
C LEU A 123 14.02 -23.33 -8.92
N ALA A 124 13.16 -24.32 -8.64
CA ALA A 124 13.52 -25.74 -8.66
C ALA A 124 13.80 -26.25 -10.08
N SER A 125 13.03 -25.83 -11.08
CA SER A 125 13.24 -26.21 -12.48
C SER A 125 14.57 -25.68 -13.02
N GLN A 126 15.01 -24.51 -12.56
CA GLN A 126 16.33 -23.94 -12.89
C GLN A 126 17.47 -24.54 -12.07
N GLY A 127 17.20 -25.43 -11.10
CA GLY A 127 18.24 -26.00 -10.24
C GLY A 127 18.91 -24.96 -9.32
N SER A 128 18.22 -23.84 -9.03
CA SER A 128 18.79 -22.68 -8.33
C SER A 128 19.27 -23.02 -6.92
N GLY A 129 18.67 -24.02 -6.26
CA GLY A 129 18.96 -24.35 -4.87
C GLY A 129 18.37 -23.38 -3.85
N ILE A 130 17.47 -22.49 -4.26
CA ILE A 130 16.76 -21.53 -3.39
C ILE A 130 15.29 -21.94 -3.32
N VAL A 131 14.71 -21.96 -2.12
CA VAL A 131 13.28 -22.17 -1.88
C VAL A 131 12.78 -21.09 -0.92
N ILE A 132 11.67 -20.45 -1.27
CA ILE A 132 10.96 -19.50 -0.41
C ILE A 132 10.11 -20.30 0.57
N GLY A 133 10.36 -20.16 1.87
CA GLY A 133 9.62 -20.88 2.91
C GLY A 133 8.17 -20.42 3.09
N ASP A 134 7.42 -21.15 3.89
CA ASP A 134 5.96 -20.95 4.03
C ASP A 134 5.55 -20.03 5.18
N TYR A 135 6.48 -19.69 6.07
CA TYR A 135 6.18 -18.93 7.27
C TYR A 135 6.85 -17.55 7.27
N ALA A 136 6.07 -16.54 7.63
CA ALA A 136 6.55 -15.17 7.80
C ALA A 136 7.46 -15.08 9.02
N LEU A 137 8.62 -14.45 8.82
CA LEU A 137 9.60 -14.17 9.85
C LEU A 137 9.12 -13.04 10.75
N ARG A 138 9.35 -13.20 12.05
CA ARG A 138 9.22 -12.20 13.10
C ARG A 138 10.57 -12.05 13.81
N ASP A 139 10.85 -10.90 14.39
CA ASP A 139 12.09 -10.63 15.12
C ASP A 139 11.81 -9.78 16.37
N THR A 140 12.41 -10.17 17.49
CA THR A 140 12.25 -9.51 18.81
C THR A 140 13.50 -8.79 19.32
N THR A 141 14.67 -8.92 18.66
CA THR A 141 15.97 -8.51 19.25
C THR A 141 16.54 -7.18 18.82
N LEU A 142 16.48 -6.82 17.53
CA LEU A 142 17.07 -5.56 17.07
C LEU A 142 16.10 -4.42 17.30
N ARG A 143 16.19 -3.88 18.51
CA ARG A 143 15.47 -2.71 18.96
C ARG A 143 16.41 -1.51 18.84
N PRO A 144 16.23 -0.62 17.86
CA PRO A 144 16.55 0.78 18.10
C PRO A 144 15.93 1.17 19.44
N ALA A 145 16.65 1.93 20.28
CA ALA A 145 16.11 2.47 21.52
C ALA A 145 14.91 3.37 21.18
N GLY A 146 13.69 2.81 21.12
CA GLY A 146 12.66 3.50 20.37
C GLY A 146 11.64 2.67 19.59
N ALA A 147 11.96 1.46 19.12
CA ALA A 147 11.09 0.77 18.16
C ALA A 147 10.37 -0.43 18.79
N LEU A 148 9.10 -0.66 18.42
CA LEU A 148 8.44 -1.94 18.66
C LEU A 148 8.38 -2.85 17.43
N GLU A 149 8.28 -4.13 17.80
CA GLU A 149 8.17 -5.30 16.95
C GLU A 149 7.07 -5.18 15.90
N SER A 150 7.47 -5.34 14.63
CA SER A 150 6.62 -5.86 13.55
C SER A 150 7.39 -6.14 12.27
N GLN A 151 8.51 -5.45 12.03
CA GLN A 151 9.37 -5.67 10.86
C GLN A 151 10.64 -6.46 11.22
N PRO A 152 10.97 -7.53 10.45
CA PRO A 152 12.21 -8.26 10.66
C PRO A 152 13.42 -7.43 10.23
N TYR A 153 14.50 -7.54 10.99
CA TYR A 153 15.79 -6.97 10.64
C TYR A 153 16.62 -8.00 9.88
N ALA A 154 17.53 -7.48 9.06
CA ALA A 154 18.50 -8.29 8.37
C ALA A 154 19.92 -7.73 8.57
N GLU A 155 20.89 -8.62 8.42
CA GLU A 155 22.31 -8.31 8.38
C GLU A 155 22.86 -8.75 7.01
N PRO A 156 23.77 -7.97 6.39
CA PRO A 156 24.50 -8.44 5.22
C PRO A 156 25.21 -9.75 5.52
N ALA A 157 25.16 -10.71 4.60
CA ALA A 157 26.01 -11.89 4.74
C ALA A 157 27.48 -11.52 4.43
N GLU A 158 28.40 -12.16 5.15
CA GLU A 158 29.84 -12.04 4.89
C GLU A 158 30.23 -12.73 3.58
N GLY A 159 31.26 -12.21 2.90
CA GLY A 159 31.80 -12.84 1.69
C GLY A 159 30.87 -12.82 0.47
N THR A 160 29.82 -11.99 0.48
CA THR A 160 28.81 -11.90 -0.59
C THR A 160 29.30 -11.27 -1.88
N GLY A 161 30.48 -10.65 -1.90
CA GLY A 161 30.99 -9.88 -3.04
C GLY A 161 30.23 -8.60 -3.35
N LEU A 162 29.20 -8.26 -2.57
CA LEU A 162 28.56 -6.93 -2.63
C LEU A 162 29.57 -5.88 -2.17
N ARG A 163 29.69 -4.77 -2.92
CA ARG A 163 30.54 -3.64 -2.54
C ARG A 163 29.74 -2.70 -1.65
N ASP A 164 30.32 -2.35 -0.51
CA ASP A 164 29.76 -1.43 0.49
C ASP A 164 28.33 -1.80 0.99
N PRO A 165 28.01 -3.08 1.28
CA PRO A 165 26.69 -3.46 1.81
C PRO A 165 26.49 -3.05 3.28
N GLY A 166 27.52 -2.50 3.92
CA GLY A 166 27.59 -2.32 5.37
C GLY A 166 27.87 -3.64 6.10
N VAL A 167 27.92 -3.57 7.43
CA VAL A 167 28.01 -4.74 8.34
C VAL A 167 27.00 -4.66 9.48
N ALA A 168 26.32 -3.53 9.63
CA ALA A 168 25.37 -3.30 10.70
C ALA A 168 23.96 -3.74 10.27
N PRO A 169 23.13 -4.21 11.22
CA PRO A 169 21.77 -4.63 10.92
C PRO A 169 20.89 -3.48 10.41
N PHE A 170 19.89 -3.81 9.58
CA PHE A 170 18.96 -2.84 9.00
C PHE A 170 17.52 -3.40 8.93
N PRO A 171 16.49 -2.53 8.98
CA PRO A 171 15.11 -2.94 8.76
C PRO A 171 14.95 -3.49 7.33
N PHE A 172 14.29 -4.64 7.17
CA PHE A 172 14.21 -5.27 5.85
C PHE A 172 12.80 -5.69 5.43
N GLY A 173 11.77 -5.12 6.04
CA GLY A 173 10.37 -5.35 5.64
C GLY A 173 9.92 -6.81 5.85
N ARG A 174 8.65 -7.10 5.61
CA ARG A 174 8.09 -8.45 5.86
C ARG A 174 8.73 -9.50 4.94
N ASN A 175 9.20 -10.61 5.50
CA ASN A 175 9.91 -11.65 4.74
C ASN A 175 9.54 -13.06 5.20
N HIS A 176 9.83 -14.03 4.34
CA HIS A 176 9.88 -15.45 4.67
C HIS A 176 11.34 -15.90 4.76
N GLY A 177 11.60 -16.96 5.53
CA GLY A 177 12.92 -17.59 5.52
C GLY A 177 13.16 -18.29 4.18
N LEU A 178 14.29 -18.01 3.56
CA LEU A 178 14.77 -18.72 2.37
C LEU A 178 15.58 -19.93 2.79
N LEU A 179 15.25 -21.09 2.21
CA LEU A 179 16.07 -22.29 2.31
C LEU A 179 17.05 -22.27 1.12
N VAL A 180 18.34 -22.29 1.43
CA VAL A 180 19.41 -22.26 0.43
C VAL A 180 20.23 -23.53 0.50
N SER A 181 20.65 -24.04 -0.66
CA SER A 181 21.46 -25.26 -0.75
C SER A 181 22.93 -25.04 -0.42
N ARG A 182 23.41 -23.79 -0.55
CA ARG A 182 24.81 -23.38 -0.40
C ARG A 182 24.85 -22.02 0.32
N GLN A 183 25.80 -21.85 1.23
CA GLN A 183 25.86 -20.62 2.06
C GLN A 183 26.27 -19.39 1.25
N GLU A 184 27.06 -19.60 0.20
CA GLU A 184 27.53 -18.59 -0.75
C GLU A 184 26.39 -17.96 -1.55
N GLN A 185 25.20 -18.56 -1.52
CA GLN A 185 23.99 -18.01 -2.15
C GLN A 185 23.35 -16.92 -1.31
N VAL A 186 23.66 -16.84 -0.01
CA VAL A 186 22.99 -15.93 0.91
C VAL A 186 23.60 -14.54 0.79
N LEU A 187 22.75 -13.53 0.60
CA LEU A 187 23.14 -12.12 0.53
C LEU A 187 22.80 -11.33 1.79
N ALA A 188 21.72 -11.72 2.48
CA ALA A 188 21.34 -11.18 3.78
C ALA A 188 20.67 -12.26 4.64
N ARG A 189 20.84 -12.13 5.96
CA ARG A 189 20.34 -13.08 6.97
C ARG A 189 19.50 -12.36 8.00
N THR A 190 18.57 -13.09 8.62
CA THR A 190 17.89 -12.62 9.82
C THR A 190 18.85 -12.47 11.00
N SER A 191 18.43 -11.68 11.99
CA SER A 191 19.11 -11.59 13.28
C SER A 191 19.13 -12.91 14.05
N ALA A 192 19.89 -12.92 15.15
CA ALA A 192 19.99 -14.04 16.07
C ALA A 192 18.71 -14.34 16.88
N ALA A 193 17.64 -13.52 16.80
CA ALA A 193 16.37 -13.86 17.44
C ALA A 193 15.15 -13.80 16.52
N ALA A 194 15.36 -13.86 15.21
CA ALA A 194 14.25 -14.11 14.32
C ALA A 194 13.61 -15.49 14.59
N PHE A 195 12.31 -15.58 14.39
CA PHE A 195 11.48 -16.75 14.64
C PHE A 195 10.24 -16.76 13.73
N VAL A 196 9.49 -17.85 13.76
CA VAL A 196 8.23 -18.04 13.02
C VAL A 196 7.14 -18.61 13.93
N TYR A 197 5.88 -18.42 13.54
CA TYR A 197 4.71 -19.05 14.18
C TYR A 197 4.05 -20.05 13.22
N PRO A 198 4.41 -21.34 13.28
CA PRO A 198 3.69 -22.36 12.52
C PRO A 198 2.28 -22.57 13.11
N PRO A 199 1.25 -22.80 12.30
CA PRO A 199 -0.11 -23.05 12.78
C PRO A 199 -0.18 -24.22 13.77
N GLY A 200 -0.84 -24.00 14.90
CA GLY A 200 -1.01 -25.02 15.94
C GLY A 200 0.28 -25.42 16.68
N GLN A 201 1.37 -24.66 16.50
CA GLN A 201 2.67 -24.93 17.14
C GLN A 201 3.18 -23.70 17.87
N PRO A 202 4.03 -23.88 18.91
CA PRO A 202 4.72 -22.76 19.55
C PRO A 202 5.68 -22.06 18.58
N ALA A 203 6.09 -20.85 18.94
CA ALA A 203 7.10 -20.08 18.21
C ALA A 203 8.37 -20.91 17.99
N ALA A 204 8.87 -20.96 16.75
CA ALA A 204 10.08 -21.68 16.40
C ALA A 204 11.19 -20.72 15.97
N ALA A 205 12.36 -20.80 16.61
CA ALA A 205 13.50 -19.95 16.27
C ALA A 205 13.99 -20.18 14.82
N ARG A 206 14.41 -19.08 14.18
CA ARG A 206 14.93 -18.99 12.81
C ARG A 206 16.13 -18.03 12.75
N ARG A 207 17.11 -18.30 13.60
CA ARG A 207 18.35 -17.51 13.71
C ARG A 207 19.17 -17.61 12.43
N GLY A 208 19.64 -16.48 11.88
CA GLY A 208 20.54 -16.46 10.72
C GLY A 208 19.94 -17.06 9.44
N ALA A 209 18.60 -17.14 9.36
CA ALA A 209 17.90 -17.62 8.18
C ALA A 209 18.14 -16.66 7.01
N ALA A 210 18.34 -17.18 5.80
CA ALA A 210 18.52 -16.32 4.63
C ALA A 210 17.22 -15.56 4.33
N VAL A 211 17.32 -14.27 4.00
CA VAL A 211 16.18 -13.42 3.60
C VAL A 211 16.38 -12.80 2.22
N THR A 212 17.62 -12.78 1.76
CA THR A 212 17.96 -12.49 0.37
C THR A 212 18.96 -13.53 -0.09
N ALA A 213 18.72 -14.10 -1.26
CA ALA A 213 19.61 -15.09 -1.84
C ALA A 213 19.72 -14.91 -3.36
N ALA A 214 20.82 -15.37 -3.92
CA ALA A 214 21.04 -15.38 -5.36
C ALA A 214 21.67 -16.68 -5.85
N SER A 215 21.41 -17.00 -7.11
CA SER A 215 21.94 -18.18 -7.78
C SER A 215 22.27 -17.86 -9.23
N ARG A 216 23.41 -18.37 -9.72
CA ARG A 216 23.83 -18.21 -11.11
C ARG A 216 23.20 -19.32 -11.93
N VAL A 217 22.37 -18.98 -12.91
CA VAL A 217 21.67 -19.96 -13.76
C VAL A 217 22.11 -19.70 -15.20
N GLY A 218 22.79 -20.66 -15.82
CA GLY A 218 23.49 -20.42 -17.09
C GLY A 218 24.48 -19.26 -16.95
N ASP A 219 24.39 -18.29 -17.85
CA ASP A 219 25.18 -17.05 -17.81
C ASP A 219 24.51 -15.94 -16.98
N GLY A 220 23.28 -16.18 -16.50
CA GLY A 220 22.43 -15.18 -15.85
C GLY A 220 22.42 -15.28 -14.33
N LEU A 221 21.63 -14.40 -13.73
CA LEU A 221 21.48 -14.28 -12.28
C LEU A 221 20.01 -14.29 -11.88
N VAL A 222 19.68 -15.10 -10.88
CA VAL A 222 18.40 -15.04 -10.19
C VAL A 222 18.62 -14.53 -8.78
N LEU A 223 17.85 -13.54 -8.38
CA LEU A 223 17.82 -12.97 -7.04
C LEU A 223 16.43 -13.13 -6.44
N VAL A 224 16.36 -13.50 -5.16
CA VAL A 224 15.11 -13.72 -4.45
C VAL A 224 15.10 -12.89 -3.18
N ALA A 225 14.10 -12.02 -3.04
CA ALA A 225 13.80 -11.22 -1.87
C ALA A 225 12.27 -11.04 -1.74
N SER A 226 11.75 -10.60 -0.59
CA SER A 226 10.34 -10.21 -0.51
C SER A 226 10.12 -8.90 -1.25
N ARG A 227 8.94 -8.73 -1.86
CA ARG A 227 8.51 -7.42 -2.38
C ARG A 227 8.52 -6.35 -1.30
N HIS A 228 8.17 -6.72 -0.07
CA HIS A 228 8.13 -5.79 1.06
C HIS A 228 9.52 -5.37 1.53
N ALA A 229 10.53 -6.19 1.26
CA ALA A 229 11.92 -5.82 1.49
C ALA A 229 12.42 -4.86 0.40
N LEU A 230 12.06 -5.12 -0.86
CA LEU A 230 12.41 -4.27 -1.98
C LEU A 230 11.72 -2.89 -1.91
N GLY A 231 10.50 -2.82 -1.37
CA GLY A 231 9.70 -1.61 -1.21
C GLY A 231 9.71 -0.99 0.20
N VAL A 232 10.57 -1.47 1.10
CA VAL A 232 10.59 -1.09 2.54
C VAL A 232 10.79 0.41 2.79
N LEU A 233 11.42 1.12 1.85
CA LEU A 233 11.64 2.57 1.92
C LEU A 233 10.39 3.40 1.57
N GLY A 234 9.28 2.75 1.22
CA GLY A 234 8.09 3.38 0.63
C GLY A 234 6.84 3.32 1.49
N LEU A 235 5.71 3.20 0.79
CA LEU A 235 4.36 3.32 1.35
C LEU A 235 3.83 2.02 1.98
N GLU A 236 4.58 0.91 1.92
CA GLU A 236 4.12 -0.43 2.35
C GLU A 236 4.04 -0.64 3.88
N SER A 237 4.10 0.44 4.66
CA SER A 237 3.99 0.41 6.13
C SER A 237 2.57 0.04 6.57
N ARG A 238 2.41 -0.96 7.46
CA ARG A 238 1.13 -1.19 8.15
C ARG A 238 0.98 -0.22 9.32
N PRO A 239 -0.25 -0.03 9.84
CA PRO A 239 -0.48 0.61 11.13
C PRO A 239 0.50 0.10 12.19
N GLY A 240 1.29 1.02 12.73
CA GLY A 240 2.27 0.75 13.77
C GLY A 240 3.56 0.05 13.34
N ASP A 241 3.85 -0.08 12.04
CA ASP A 241 5.16 -0.52 11.52
C ASP A 241 6.18 0.63 11.43
N THR A 242 5.85 1.79 11.98
CA THR A 242 6.46 3.09 11.72
C THR A 242 7.99 3.07 11.90
N PRO A 243 8.78 2.93 10.82
CA PRO A 243 10.23 2.80 10.91
C PRO A 243 10.91 4.16 11.07
N LEU A 244 10.15 5.24 11.24
CA LEU A 244 10.63 6.62 11.39
C LEU A 244 11.66 6.77 12.51
N LEU A 245 11.65 5.87 13.49
CA LEU A 245 12.54 5.91 14.64
C LEU A 245 13.94 5.34 14.37
N ASP A 246 14.15 4.67 13.23
CA ASP A 246 15.47 4.18 12.80
C ASP A 246 15.85 4.73 11.41
N ALA A 247 15.97 6.06 11.32
CA ALA A 247 16.39 6.73 10.09
C ALA A 247 17.77 6.23 9.60
N ASP A 248 18.69 5.94 10.51
CA ASP A 248 19.99 5.38 10.19
C ASP A 248 19.87 3.96 9.64
N GLY A 249 18.98 3.13 10.21
CA GLY A 249 18.66 1.81 9.68
C GLY A 249 18.06 1.87 8.29
N LEU A 250 17.11 2.77 8.03
CA LEU A 250 16.56 2.97 6.70
C LEU A 250 17.62 3.44 5.69
N ALA A 251 18.58 4.27 6.12
CA ALA A 251 19.72 4.63 5.28
C ALA A 251 20.60 3.40 4.96
N ARG A 252 20.86 2.53 5.94
CA ARG A 252 21.57 1.25 5.71
C ARG A 252 20.80 0.31 4.78
N THR A 253 19.48 0.22 4.92
CA THR A 253 18.62 -0.54 4.01
C THR A 253 18.75 -0.03 2.57
N ARG A 254 18.74 1.29 2.40
CA ARG A 254 18.94 1.93 1.10
C ARG A 254 20.31 1.58 0.51
N ASP A 255 21.37 1.70 1.29
CA ASP A 255 22.73 1.39 0.84
C ASP A 255 22.85 -0.09 0.42
N PHE A 256 22.27 -1.01 1.20
CA PHE A 256 22.21 -2.43 0.86
C PHE A 256 21.47 -2.68 -0.47
N LEU A 257 20.28 -2.09 -0.66
CA LEU A 257 19.52 -2.26 -1.89
C LEU A 257 20.22 -1.64 -3.12
N ILE A 258 20.95 -0.54 -2.93
CA ILE A 258 21.77 0.07 -3.98
C ILE A 258 22.95 -0.84 -4.33
N ALA A 259 23.62 -1.42 -3.32
CA ALA A 259 24.70 -2.39 -3.53
C ALA A 259 24.19 -3.61 -4.32
N LEU A 260 23.02 -4.12 -3.96
CA LEU A 260 22.32 -5.21 -4.65
C LEU A 260 22.07 -4.87 -6.12
N ALA A 261 21.48 -3.71 -6.40
CA ALA A 261 21.17 -3.27 -7.75
C ALA A 261 22.43 -2.96 -8.59
N ARG A 262 23.52 -2.49 -7.98
CA ARG A 262 24.80 -2.32 -8.70
C ARG A 262 25.40 -3.67 -9.07
N TRP A 263 25.31 -4.63 -8.16
CA TRP A 263 25.84 -5.97 -8.33
C TRP A 263 25.15 -6.72 -9.49
N THR A 264 23.83 -6.53 -9.69
CA THR A 264 23.10 -7.09 -10.86
C THR A 264 23.55 -6.53 -12.21
N ARG A 265 24.39 -5.49 -12.26
CA ARG A 265 24.96 -4.96 -13.51
C ARG A 265 26.33 -5.54 -13.85
N ARG A 266 26.93 -6.33 -12.96
CA ARG A 266 28.36 -6.70 -13.03
C ARG A 266 28.54 -8.22 -13.05
N PRO A 267 28.37 -8.89 -14.21
CA PRO A 267 28.49 -10.35 -14.32
C PRO A 267 29.80 -10.95 -13.78
N ALA A 268 30.90 -10.22 -13.94
CA ALA A 268 32.20 -10.64 -13.40
C ALA A 268 32.19 -10.75 -11.87
N GLU A 269 31.35 -9.97 -11.18
CA GLU A 269 31.18 -10.03 -9.73
C GLU A 269 30.24 -11.16 -9.30
N TRP A 270 29.75 -12.03 -10.20
CA TRP A 270 28.91 -13.19 -9.82
C TRP A 270 29.71 -14.49 -9.74
N ALA A 271 31.00 -14.46 -10.05
CA ALA A 271 31.83 -15.67 -10.20
C ALA A 271 31.91 -16.50 -8.91
N HIS A 272 31.82 -15.86 -7.75
CA HIS A 272 31.79 -16.53 -6.44
C HIS A 272 30.43 -17.15 -6.11
N ILE A 273 29.35 -16.77 -6.80
CA ILE A 273 28.05 -17.38 -6.62
C ILE A 273 28.03 -18.76 -7.30
N PRO A 274 27.65 -19.82 -6.57
CA PRO A 274 27.63 -21.14 -7.13
C PRO A 274 26.70 -21.22 -8.35
N PRO A 275 27.11 -21.89 -9.44
CA PRO A 275 26.21 -22.18 -10.53
C PRO A 275 25.11 -23.14 -10.06
N ALA A 276 23.93 -22.95 -10.63
CA ALA A 276 22.78 -23.80 -10.46
C ALA A 276 23.10 -25.24 -10.91
N ARG A 277 22.46 -26.19 -10.24
CA ARG A 277 22.58 -27.61 -10.60
C ARG A 277 21.73 -27.92 -11.84
N ALA A 278 21.86 -29.14 -12.35
CA ALA A 278 20.99 -29.64 -13.40
C ALA A 278 19.52 -29.45 -13.01
N GLY A 279 18.82 -28.65 -13.83
CA GLY A 279 17.40 -28.37 -13.67
C GLY A 279 16.52 -29.59 -13.91
N ARG A 280 15.27 -29.49 -13.51
CA ARG A 280 14.23 -30.50 -13.82
C ARG A 280 13.13 -29.85 -14.66
N ARG A 281 12.37 -30.66 -15.39
CA ARG A 281 11.18 -30.17 -16.09
C ARG A 281 10.22 -29.54 -15.08
N ILE A 282 9.72 -28.34 -15.38
CA ILE A 282 8.72 -27.69 -14.56
C ILE A 282 7.39 -28.44 -14.63
N VAL A 283 6.76 -28.66 -13.48
CA VAL A 283 5.46 -29.31 -13.34
C VAL A 283 4.54 -28.37 -12.57
N LEU A 284 3.40 -28.03 -13.17
CA LEU A 284 2.44 -27.06 -12.64
C LEU A 284 1.07 -27.69 -12.27
N LEU A 285 0.90 -29.00 -12.45
CA LEU A 285 -0.39 -29.68 -12.28
C LEU A 285 -0.93 -29.63 -10.84
N ASP A 286 -0.04 -29.65 -9.83
CA ASP A 286 -0.42 -29.66 -8.41
C ASP A 286 -0.51 -28.23 -7.82
N SER A 287 -0.81 -27.24 -8.65
CA SER A 287 -0.91 -25.84 -8.21
C SER A 287 -2.12 -25.63 -7.30
N PRO A 288 -2.03 -24.80 -6.25
CA PRO A 288 -3.16 -24.50 -5.35
C PRO A 288 -4.33 -23.82 -6.07
N ARG A 289 -4.04 -23.13 -7.17
CA ARG A 289 -5.01 -22.60 -8.14
C ARG A 289 -4.46 -22.79 -9.54
N PRO A 290 -5.31 -22.99 -10.57
CA PRO A 290 -4.86 -23.14 -11.94
C PRO A 290 -3.93 -22.00 -12.37
N VAL A 291 -2.76 -22.38 -12.90
CA VAL A 291 -1.80 -21.47 -13.52
C VAL A 291 -2.22 -21.22 -14.96
N SER A 292 -2.23 -19.97 -15.38
CA SER A 292 -2.66 -19.61 -16.74
C SER A 292 -1.73 -20.25 -17.79
N PRO A 293 -2.28 -20.98 -18.79
CA PRO A 293 -1.49 -21.60 -19.86
C PRO A 293 -1.09 -20.61 -20.96
N ARG A 294 -1.34 -19.30 -20.77
CA ARG A 294 -1.09 -18.24 -21.76
C ARG A 294 0.31 -18.37 -22.37
N PRO A 295 0.42 -18.47 -23.72
CA PRO A 295 1.71 -18.56 -24.37
C PRO A 295 2.43 -17.19 -24.40
N PRO A 296 3.77 -17.19 -24.51
CA PRO A 296 4.53 -15.95 -24.66
C PRO A 296 4.11 -15.16 -25.90
N ARG A 297 3.75 -13.88 -25.73
CA ARG A 297 3.51 -12.97 -26.86
C ARG A 297 4.82 -12.45 -27.44
N LEU A 298 4.78 -12.03 -28.71
CA LEU A 298 5.92 -11.35 -29.33
C LEU A 298 6.18 -10.00 -28.65
N ALA A 299 5.15 -9.16 -28.58
CA ALA A 299 5.17 -7.83 -27.99
C ALA A 299 3.94 -7.63 -27.08
N PRO A 300 3.95 -6.62 -26.19
CA PRO A 300 2.77 -6.23 -25.44
C PRO A 300 1.64 -5.77 -26.38
N PRO A 301 0.37 -5.85 -25.97
CA PRO A 301 -0.73 -5.24 -26.72
C PRO A 301 -0.47 -3.75 -26.98
N ALA A 302 -0.95 -3.23 -28.12
CA ALA A 302 -0.59 -1.90 -28.64
C ALA A 302 -0.90 -0.71 -27.69
N HIS A 303 -1.88 -0.86 -26.82
CA HIS A 303 -2.31 0.19 -25.87
C HIS A 303 -1.62 0.11 -24.50
N VAL A 304 -0.72 -0.85 -24.32
CA VAL A 304 0.06 -0.97 -23.07
C VAL A 304 1.17 0.06 -23.07
N VAL A 305 1.12 0.96 -22.08
CA VAL A 305 2.10 2.01 -21.89
C VAL A 305 3.19 1.56 -20.91
N LEU A 306 4.42 1.99 -21.18
CA LEU A 306 5.52 1.91 -20.23
C LEU A 306 5.68 3.26 -19.55
N GLU A 307 5.59 3.27 -18.23
CA GLU A 307 5.81 4.46 -17.43
C GLU A 307 7.25 4.50 -16.92
N SER A 308 7.90 5.64 -17.06
CA SER A 308 9.20 5.87 -16.43
C SER A 308 8.97 6.32 -15.00
N LEU A 309 9.42 5.51 -14.03
CA LEU A 309 9.40 5.92 -12.63
C LEU A 309 10.44 7.04 -12.41
N PRO A 310 10.12 8.06 -11.59
CA PRO A 310 10.92 9.26 -11.47
C PRO A 310 12.23 8.97 -10.76
N ALA A 311 13.29 9.65 -11.20
CA ALA A 311 14.56 9.58 -10.51
C ALA A 311 14.45 10.29 -9.13
N PRO A 312 15.15 9.81 -8.09
CA PRO A 312 15.12 10.41 -6.76
C PRO A 312 15.49 11.90 -6.70
N GLY A 313 16.22 12.42 -7.70
CA GLY A 313 16.61 13.83 -7.80
C GLY A 313 15.47 14.79 -8.18
N ASP A 314 14.47 14.32 -8.92
CA ASP A 314 13.35 15.14 -9.41
C ASP A 314 12.36 15.48 -8.28
N ALA A 315 12.24 14.56 -7.31
CA ALA A 315 11.40 14.69 -6.12
C ALA A 315 12.04 15.54 -5.00
N ARG A 316 13.36 15.39 -4.78
CA ARG A 316 14.08 16.07 -3.68
C ARG A 316 14.23 17.58 -3.90
N ARG A 317 14.15 18.07 -5.14
CA ARG A 317 14.31 19.50 -5.48
C ARG A 317 13.11 20.39 -5.15
N ARG A 318 12.00 19.83 -4.64
CA ARG A 318 10.85 20.60 -4.15
C ARG A 318 10.56 20.25 -2.68
N ALA A 319 11.42 20.70 -1.77
CA ALA A 319 11.12 20.65 -0.34
C ALA A 319 10.12 21.77 0.01
N THR A 320 8.88 21.64 -0.46
CA THR A 320 7.78 22.48 -0.01
C THR A 320 7.42 22.07 1.42
N PRO A 321 7.20 23.01 2.35
CA PRO A 321 6.63 22.67 3.65
C PRO A 321 5.30 21.92 3.48
N PRO A 322 4.93 21.05 4.44
CA PRO A 322 3.65 20.35 4.36
C PRO A 322 2.51 21.38 4.26
N PRO A 323 1.50 21.15 3.41
CA PRO A 323 0.39 22.08 3.28
C PRO A 323 -0.34 22.23 4.62
N PRO A 324 -0.85 23.44 4.93
CA PRO A 324 -1.63 23.67 6.14
C PRO A 324 -2.97 22.92 6.10
N LEU A 325 -3.56 22.68 7.27
CA LEU A 325 -4.92 22.14 7.36
C LEU A 325 -5.93 23.12 6.72
N PRO A 326 -6.98 22.63 6.04
CA PRO A 326 -7.98 23.50 5.42
C PRO A 326 -8.71 24.40 6.43
N TRP A 327 -9.08 23.86 7.58
CA TRP A 327 -9.84 24.57 8.61
C TRP A 327 -9.01 25.18 9.73
N ALA A 328 -7.74 24.77 9.87
CA ALA A 328 -6.86 25.22 10.95
C ALA A 328 -5.45 25.54 10.42
N PRO A 329 -5.28 26.54 9.55
CA PRO A 329 -4.04 26.72 8.79
C PRO A 329 -2.82 27.12 9.64
N ARG A 330 -3.04 27.51 10.90
CA ARG A 330 -2.00 27.92 11.85
C ARG A 330 -1.66 26.86 12.89
N GLN A 331 -2.36 25.72 12.90
CA GLN A 331 -2.17 24.67 13.90
C GLN A 331 -1.93 23.32 13.22
N PRO A 332 -1.00 22.50 13.73
CA PRO A 332 -0.89 21.13 13.27
C PRO A 332 -2.05 20.28 13.81
N LEU A 333 -2.41 19.22 13.09
CA LEU A 333 -3.43 18.28 13.56
C LEU A 333 -2.89 17.46 14.74
N ARG A 334 -3.64 17.41 15.83
CA ARG A 334 -3.40 16.52 16.97
C ARG A 334 -4.72 15.83 17.26
N ALA A 335 -4.93 14.71 16.57
CA ALA A 335 -6.21 14.02 16.58
C ALA A 335 -6.21 12.74 17.43
N LEU A 336 -7.31 12.47 18.11
CA LEU A 336 -7.62 11.16 18.67
C LEU A 336 -8.76 10.55 17.87
N TRP A 337 -8.55 9.35 17.34
CA TRP A 337 -9.63 8.55 16.77
C TRP A 337 -10.26 7.70 17.87
N ALA A 338 -11.45 8.04 18.34
CA ALA A 338 -12.16 7.29 19.39
C ALA A 338 -13.59 6.95 18.97
N PRO A 339 -14.07 5.70 19.19
CA PRO A 339 -15.48 5.40 19.03
C PRO A 339 -16.25 6.18 20.10
N LEU A 340 -17.06 7.13 19.69
CA LEU A 340 -17.99 7.77 20.61
C LEU A 340 -19.07 6.74 21.02
N PRO A 341 -19.52 6.72 22.27
CA PRO A 341 -20.58 5.84 22.77
C PRO A 341 -21.97 6.24 22.23
N LEU A 342 -22.10 6.31 20.90
CA LEU A 342 -23.29 6.69 20.15
C LEU A 342 -24.21 5.49 19.86
N ARG A 343 -23.84 4.29 20.31
CA ARG A 343 -24.62 3.08 20.05
C ARG A 343 -25.96 3.09 20.79
N PRO A 344 -27.05 2.66 20.12
CA PRO A 344 -28.34 2.45 20.76
C PRO A 344 -28.21 1.53 21.98
N GLY A 345 -28.90 1.85 23.07
CA GLY A 345 -28.84 1.10 24.34
C GLY A 345 -27.79 1.58 25.35
N THR A 346 -26.91 2.52 24.99
CA THR A 346 -26.03 3.17 25.98
C THR A 346 -26.79 4.27 26.72
N PHE A 347 -26.96 4.14 28.04
CA PHE A 347 -27.65 5.15 28.86
C PHE A 347 -26.89 6.50 28.89
N ALA A 348 -27.62 7.60 29.06
CA ALA A 348 -27.08 8.97 28.99
C ALA A 348 -25.99 9.27 30.04
N ALA A 349 -26.14 8.77 31.28
CA ALA A 349 -25.18 9.00 32.35
C ALA A 349 -23.81 8.29 32.14
N PRO A 350 -23.76 6.97 31.84
CA PRO A 350 -22.52 6.30 31.42
C PRO A 350 -21.85 6.95 30.20
N ARG A 351 -22.66 7.44 29.25
CA ARG A 351 -22.16 8.14 28.06
C ARG A 351 -21.46 9.44 28.43
N ARG A 352 -22.09 10.27 29.27
CA ARG A 352 -21.52 11.53 29.76
C ARG A 352 -20.19 11.29 30.48
N ALA A 353 -20.15 10.37 31.43
CA ALA A 353 -18.93 10.03 32.16
C ALA A 353 -17.80 9.55 31.23
N SER A 354 -18.15 8.80 30.18
CA SER A 354 -17.18 8.33 29.17
C SER A 354 -16.63 9.49 28.34
N LEU A 355 -17.49 10.44 27.94
CA LEU A 355 -17.07 11.63 27.19
C LEU A 355 -16.26 12.59 28.08
N ASP A 356 -16.65 12.83 29.33
CA ASP A 356 -15.87 13.63 30.30
C ASP A 356 -14.46 13.05 30.50
N SER A 357 -14.34 11.72 30.61
CA SER A 357 -13.04 11.03 30.72
C SER A 357 -12.19 11.18 29.46
N LEU A 358 -12.83 11.14 28.29
CA LEU A 358 -12.17 11.36 27.00
C LEU A 358 -11.66 12.80 26.89
N LEU A 359 -12.48 13.79 27.27
CA LEU A 359 -12.11 15.21 27.23
C LEU A 359 -10.96 15.53 28.17
N ALA A 360 -10.96 14.97 29.38
CA ALA A 360 -9.83 15.08 30.29
C ALA A 360 -8.53 14.53 29.67
N PHE A 361 -8.60 13.37 28.99
CA PHE A 361 -7.44 12.82 28.28
C PHE A 361 -6.98 13.72 27.12
N LEU A 362 -7.92 14.27 26.35
CA LEU A 362 -7.61 15.18 25.24
C LEU A 362 -6.90 16.46 25.72
N ASP A 363 -7.37 17.06 26.81
CA ASP A 363 -6.78 18.27 27.39
C ASP A 363 -5.38 18.01 27.95
N VAL A 364 -5.21 16.94 28.73
CA VAL A 364 -3.90 16.54 29.26
C VAL A 364 -2.92 16.21 28.12
N GLY A 365 -3.42 15.61 27.03
CA GLY A 365 -2.66 15.27 25.83
C GLY A 365 -2.34 16.46 24.92
N GLY A 366 -3.04 17.59 25.10
CA GLY A 366 -2.97 18.75 24.22
C GLY A 366 -3.45 18.44 22.80
N PHE A 367 -4.45 17.57 22.65
CA PHE A 367 -5.12 17.35 21.38
C PHE A 367 -5.92 18.59 20.97
N ASN A 368 -6.24 18.73 19.69
CA ASN A 368 -7.15 19.77 19.20
C ASN A 368 -8.34 19.19 18.44
N THR A 369 -8.33 17.89 18.15
CA THR A 369 -9.37 17.27 17.35
C THR A 369 -9.76 15.89 17.89
N LEU A 370 -11.06 15.66 18.00
CA LEU A 370 -11.65 14.36 18.23
C LEU A 370 -12.28 13.85 16.94
N ILE A 371 -11.88 12.66 16.49
CA ILE A 371 -12.43 12.00 15.31
C ILE A 371 -13.09 10.71 15.75
N GLY A 372 -14.27 10.39 15.24
CA GLY A 372 -14.95 9.18 15.69
C GLY A 372 -16.14 8.81 14.85
N ASP A 373 -16.41 7.50 14.79
CA ASP A 373 -17.58 6.95 14.12
C ASP A 373 -18.85 7.59 14.68
N ALA A 374 -19.63 8.22 13.79
CA ALA A 374 -20.85 8.93 14.14
C ALA A 374 -22.11 8.06 14.02
N ALA A 375 -21.98 6.79 13.58
CA ALA A 375 -23.11 5.90 13.27
C ALA A 375 -24.12 6.55 12.29
N ALA A 376 -23.61 7.36 11.35
CA ALA A 376 -24.43 8.15 10.43
C ALA A 376 -25.35 7.30 9.54
N TRP A 377 -25.01 6.02 9.32
CA TRP A 377 -25.85 5.06 8.62
C TRP A 377 -27.22 4.90 9.28
N ALA A 378 -27.32 4.99 10.60
CA ALA A 378 -28.56 4.70 11.31
C ALA A 378 -29.45 5.93 11.47
N ALA A 379 -28.91 7.15 11.48
CA ALA A 379 -29.63 8.38 11.83
C ALA A 379 -30.90 8.64 11.00
N ASP A 380 -30.90 8.22 9.72
CA ASP A 380 -32.02 8.40 8.78
C ASP A 380 -32.35 7.14 7.97
N SER A 381 -31.76 6.00 8.31
CA SER A 381 -32.01 4.75 7.57
C SER A 381 -33.40 4.20 7.85
N LEU A 382 -34.04 3.68 6.80
CA LEU A 382 -35.27 2.88 6.90
C LEU A 382 -35.01 1.54 7.61
N HIS A 383 -33.75 1.11 7.72
CA HIS A 383 -33.35 -0.13 8.39
C HIS A 383 -33.10 0.04 9.88
N ALA A 384 -33.03 1.27 10.39
CA ALA A 384 -32.94 1.56 11.81
C ALA A 384 -34.35 1.81 12.38
N ALA A 385 -34.61 1.29 13.57
CA ALA A 385 -35.89 1.52 14.25
C ALA A 385 -36.02 3.02 14.63
N PRO A 386 -37.25 3.58 14.73
CA PRO A 386 -37.44 4.99 15.08
C PRO A 386 -36.69 5.42 16.36
N TRP A 387 -36.73 4.58 17.40
CA TRP A 387 -36.05 4.85 18.67
C TRP A 387 -34.52 4.84 18.55
N GLU A 388 -33.94 4.06 17.64
CA GLU A 388 -32.49 4.05 17.38
C GLU A 388 -32.05 5.38 16.75
N ARG A 389 -32.87 5.90 15.82
CA ARG A 389 -32.64 7.22 15.18
C ARG A 389 -32.65 8.34 16.20
N ASP A 390 -33.68 8.35 17.06
CA ASP A 390 -33.81 9.38 18.11
C ASP A 390 -32.68 9.28 19.13
N ALA A 391 -32.26 8.07 19.51
CA ALA A 391 -31.14 7.85 20.42
C ALA A 391 -29.82 8.39 19.85
N ILE A 392 -29.55 8.16 18.56
CA ILE A 392 -28.35 8.67 17.88
C ILE A 392 -28.36 10.19 17.79
N ARG A 393 -29.48 10.80 17.36
CA ARG A 393 -29.60 12.27 17.28
C ARG A 393 -29.50 12.92 18.66
N ALA A 394 -30.03 12.30 19.71
CA ALA A 394 -29.84 12.75 21.09
C ALA A 394 -28.37 12.64 21.52
N ALA A 395 -27.66 11.57 21.11
CA ALA A 395 -26.24 11.41 21.38
C ALA A 395 -25.36 12.43 20.64
N TRP A 396 -25.72 12.81 19.41
CA TRP A 396 -25.06 13.89 18.68
C TRP A 396 -25.24 15.23 19.39
N ARG A 397 -26.49 15.61 19.74
CA ARG A 397 -26.77 16.84 20.49
C ARG A 397 -25.98 16.91 21.79
N GLN A 398 -26.01 15.83 22.58
CA GLN A 398 -25.23 15.75 23.82
C GLN A 398 -23.72 15.91 23.59
N THR A 399 -23.18 15.34 22.50
CA THR A 399 -21.77 15.50 22.14
C THR A 399 -21.45 16.95 21.79
N VAL A 400 -22.30 17.60 20.98
CA VAL A 400 -22.16 19.02 20.62
C VAL A 400 -22.20 19.91 21.86
N ASP A 401 -23.25 19.80 22.69
CA ASP A 401 -23.42 20.62 23.90
C ASP A 401 -22.21 20.53 24.85
N GLN A 402 -21.57 19.36 24.93
CA GLN A 402 -20.38 19.18 25.78
C GLN A 402 -19.13 19.79 25.15
N LEU A 403 -18.93 19.60 23.85
CA LEU A 403 -17.76 20.08 23.15
C LEU A 403 -17.76 21.60 22.90
N GLU A 404 -18.93 22.23 22.80
CA GLU A 404 -19.07 23.70 22.70
C GLU A 404 -18.39 24.47 23.84
N THR A 405 -18.25 23.82 25.01
CA THR A 405 -17.57 24.41 26.17
C THR A 405 -16.06 24.20 26.17
N THR A 406 -15.52 23.58 25.11
CA THR A 406 -14.11 23.22 24.94
C THR A 406 -13.53 23.88 23.70
N SER A 407 -12.22 23.73 23.49
CA SER A 407 -11.53 24.21 22.28
C SER A 407 -11.24 23.08 21.28
N PHE A 408 -11.95 21.95 21.37
CA PHE A 408 -11.70 20.78 20.51
C PHE A 408 -12.63 20.80 19.31
N ASP A 409 -12.08 20.57 18.12
CA ASP A 409 -12.86 20.25 16.94
C ASP A 409 -13.44 18.83 17.06
N TRP A 410 -14.65 18.62 16.54
CA TRP A 410 -15.21 17.30 16.32
C TRP A 410 -15.33 16.97 14.84
N ILE A 411 -14.69 15.90 14.40
CA ILE A 411 -14.83 15.37 13.05
C ILE A 411 -15.63 14.06 13.12
N PRO A 412 -16.95 14.11 12.90
CA PRO A 412 -17.76 12.90 12.82
C PRO A 412 -17.38 12.07 11.58
N ALA A 413 -17.26 10.76 11.76
CA ALA A 413 -16.80 9.84 10.73
C ALA A 413 -17.92 8.90 10.25
N ILE A 414 -17.87 8.57 8.96
CA ILE A 414 -18.65 7.51 8.33
C ILE A 414 -17.79 6.26 8.24
N ALA A 415 -18.17 5.17 8.91
CA ALA A 415 -17.47 3.90 8.80
C ALA A 415 -18.14 2.96 7.79
N LEU A 416 -17.44 2.65 6.69
CA LEU A 416 -17.99 1.82 5.61
C LEU A 416 -18.46 0.43 6.07
N ARG A 417 -17.83 -0.13 7.11
CA ARG A 417 -18.19 -1.43 7.70
C ARG A 417 -19.60 -1.52 8.26
N GLU A 418 -20.16 -0.37 8.64
CA GLU A 418 -21.48 -0.32 9.24
C GLU A 418 -22.58 -0.46 8.17
N PHE A 419 -22.23 -0.24 6.91
CA PHE A 419 -23.11 -0.52 5.79
C PHE A 419 -23.16 -2.01 5.51
N ARG A 420 -24.32 -2.62 5.73
CA ARG A 420 -24.56 -4.03 5.44
C ARG A 420 -24.29 -4.32 3.96
N VAL A 421 -23.31 -5.18 3.70
CA VAL A 421 -23.06 -5.69 2.36
C VAL A 421 -24.27 -6.54 1.94
N PRO A 422 -24.88 -6.27 0.77
CA PRO A 422 -26.00 -7.08 0.28
C PRO A 422 -25.60 -8.55 0.11
N VAL A 423 -26.51 -9.47 0.39
CA VAL A 423 -26.26 -10.93 0.28
C VAL A 423 -25.95 -11.32 -1.18
N ASP A 424 -26.55 -10.62 -2.13
CA ASP A 424 -26.36 -10.73 -3.58
C ASP A 424 -25.14 -9.94 -4.07
N THR A 425 -24.11 -9.74 -3.22
CA THR A 425 -23.10 -8.72 -3.51
C THR A 425 -22.50 -8.87 -4.91
N PRO A 426 -22.46 -7.77 -5.69
CA PRO A 426 -21.98 -7.83 -7.05
C PRO A 426 -20.46 -7.77 -7.15
N ALA A 427 -19.68 -7.56 -6.08
CA ALA A 427 -18.23 -7.47 -6.17
C ALA A 427 -17.60 -8.75 -6.73
N ARG A 428 -16.71 -8.59 -7.71
CA ARG A 428 -16.07 -9.69 -8.45
C ARG A 428 -14.62 -9.38 -8.68
N GLY A 429 -13.76 -10.33 -8.32
CA GLY A 429 -12.32 -10.27 -8.55
C GLY A 429 -11.93 -10.49 -10.02
N VAL A 430 -10.63 -10.46 -10.26
CA VAL A 430 -9.96 -10.69 -11.56
C VAL A 430 -10.42 -11.99 -12.24
N ARG A 431 -10.67 -13.05 -11.45
CA ARG A 431 -11.09 -14.37 -11.95
C ARG A 431 -12.60 -14.58 -11.95
N GLY A 432 -13.37 -13.55 -11.61
CA GLY A 432 -14.82 -13.64 -11.41
C GLY A 432 -15.25 -14.26 -10.07
N ASP A 433 -14.32 -14.46 -9.15
CA ASP A 433 -14.60 -14.89 -7.78
C ASP A 433 -15.43 -13.85 -7.02
N THR A 434 -16.39 -14.31 -6.21
CA THR A 434 -17.21 -13.43 -5.36
C THR A 434 -16.38 -12.91 -4.20
N LEU A 435 -16.33 -11.60 -4.08
CA LEU A 435 -15.67 -10.92 -2.96
C LEU A 435 -16.74 -10.57 -1.91
N ALA A 436 -16.40 -10.75 -0.63
CA ALA A 436 -17.26 -10.33 0.47
C ALA A 436 -17.21 -8.80 0.63
N ALA A 437 -17.59 -8.05 -0.41
CA ALA A 437 -17.44 -6.59 -0.47
C ALA A 437 -18.45 -5.86 -1.31
N TRP A 438 -18.60 -4.55 -1.09
CA TRP A 438 -19.36 -3.69 -1.98
C TRP A 438 -18.64 -3.54 -3.33
N CYS A 439 -19.40 -3.57 -4.42
CA CYS A 439 -18.93 -3.03 -5.68
C CYS A 439 -18.92 -1.50 -5.57
N ALA A 440 -17.75 -0.88 -5.71
CA ALA A 440 -17.54 0.54 -5.46
C ALA A 440 -18.42 1.48 -6.31
N LEU A 441 -18.92 1.01 -7.46
CA LEU A 441 -19.80 1.77 -8.35
C LEU A 441 -21.26 1.25 -8.35
N ASP A 442 -21.63 0.39 -7.40
CA ASP A 442 -23.03 0.05 -7.16
C ASP A 442 -23.77 1.29 -6.64
N SER A 443 -24.87 1.65 -7.30
CA SER A 443 -25.68 2.81 -6.90
C SER A 443 -26.25 2.68 -5.49
N ARG A 444 -26.47 1.47 -4.97
CA ARG A 444 -26.93 1.25 -3.60
C ARG A 444 -25.93 1.79 -2.57
N LEU A 445 -24.62 1.59 -2.79
CA LEU A 445 -23.57 2.13 -1.91
C LEU A 445 -23.63 3.67 -1.85
N TRP A 446 -23.86 4.31 -2.99
CA TRP A 446 -23.88 5.77 -3.07
C TRP A 446 -25.20 6.38 -2.61
N ASP A 447 -26.32 5.90 -3.15
CA ASP A 447 -27.63 6.52 -3.01
C ASP A 447 -28.30 6.15 -1.68
N GLN A 448 -28.04 4.94 -1.16
CA GLN A 448 -28.68 4.43 0.06
C GLN A 448 -27.78 4.50 1.30
N ALA A 449 -26.45 4.61 1.13
CA ALA A 449 -25.51 4.61 2.25
C ALA A 449 -24.67 5.90 2.35
N LEU A 450 -23.74 6.14 1.42
CA LEU A 450 -22.80 7.27 1.51
C LEU A 450 -23.48 8.64 1.45
N THR A 451 -24.39 8.83 0.49
CA THR A 451 -25.06 10.12 0.29
C THR A 451 -25.95 10.50 1.47
N PRO A 452 -26.84 9.62 1.97
CA PRO A 452 -27.63 9.92 3.16
C PRO A 452 -26.76 10.20 4.39
N ALA A 453 -25.74 9.36 4.65
CA ALA A 453 -24.85 9.51 5.80
C ALA A 453 -24.10 10.85 5.77
N THR A 454 -23.50 11.20 4.63
CA THR A 454 -22.78 12.47 4.45
C THR A 454 -23.71 13.66 4.61
N ARG A 455 -24.92 13.59 4.04
CA ARG A 455 -25.90 14.67 4.17
C ARG A 455 -26.30 14.91 5.64
N GLN A 456 -26.45 13.86 6.44
CA GLN A 456 -26.75 14.02 7.88
C GLN A 456 -25.62 14.69 8.62
N LEU A 457 -24.39 14.25 8.39
CA LEU A 457 -23.23 14.85 9.05
C LEU A 457 -22.99 16.28 8.59
N ALA A 458 -23.27 16.61 7.33
CA ALA A 458 -23.22 17.99 6.84
C ALA A 458 -24.31 18.87 7.46
N ARG A 459 -25.52 18.35 7.72
CA ARG A 459 -26.56 19.10 8.48
C ARG A 459 -26.15 19.33 9.93
N LEU A 460 -25.53 18.32 10.54
CA LEU A 460 -24.98 18.43 11.88
C LEU A 460 -23.88 19.49 11.93
N ALA A 461 -22.96 19.47 10.96
CA ALA A 461 -21.89 20.47 10.84
C ALA A 461 -22.44 21.89 10.64
N ALA A 462 -23.40 22.07 9.73
CA ALA A 462 -24.05 23.36 9.51
C ALA A 462 -24.76 23.92 10.76
N GLY A 463 -25.15 23.07 11.71
CA GLY A 463 -25.72 23.47 13.00
C GLY A 463 -24.67 23.88 14.05
N ALA A 464 -23.40 23.51 13.86
CA ALA A 464 -22.29 23.78 14.76
C ALA A 464 -20.97 24.01 13.97
N PRO A 465 -20.91 25.01 13.06
CA PRO A 465 -19.83 25.15 12.09
C PRO A 465 -18.47 25.47 12.75
N ASP A 466 -18.47 26.16 13.89
CA ASP A 466 -17.26 26.47 14.64
C ASP A 466 -16.69 25.23 15.39
N LEU A 467 -17.50 24.18 15.55
CA LEU A 467 -17.11 22.94 16.25
C LEU A 467 -16.80 21.80 15.27
N ILE A 468 -17.51 21.74 14.14
CA ILE A 468 -17.44 20.61 13.19
C ILE A 468 -16.89 21.12 11.85
N PRO A 469 -15.56 21.21 11.71
CA PRO A 469 -14.95 21.76 10.50
C PRO A 469 -14.91 20.78 9.32
N ALA A 470 -15.09 19.48 9.59
CA ALA A 470 -14.91 18.43 8.59
C ALA A 470 -15.74 17.19 8.88
N VAL A 471 -15.97 16.39 7.83
CA VAL A 471 -16.49 15.01 7.93
C VAL A 471 -15.42 14.02 7.50
N ALA A 472 -15.27 12.92 8.26
CA ALA A 472 -14.35 11.85 7.92
C ALA A 472 -15.06 10.66 7.24
N ILE A 473 -14.34 9.94 6.36
CA ILE A 473 -14.75 8.63 5.85
C ILE A 473 -13.66 7.62 6.21
N ASP A 474 -14.03 6.59 6.96
CA ASP A 474 -13.15 5.48 7.35
C ASP A 474 -13.22 4.37 6.30
N LEU A 475 -12.17 4.29 5.47
CA LEU A 475 -12.02 3.28 4.44
C LEU A 475 -11.53 1.94 5.00
N ASP A 476 -10.88 1.93 6.17
CA ASP A 476 -10.28 0.73 6.79
C ASP A 476 -11.22 -0.03 7.70
N ALA A 477 -12.28 0.62 8.16
CA ALA A 477 -13.35 -0.04 8.90
C ALA A 477 -13.79 -1.35 8.22
N ALA A 478 -13.71 -1.38 6.89
CA ALA A 478 -13.96 -2.52 6.06
C ALA A 478 -12.98 -3.68 6.34
N GLY A 479 -13.44 -4.72 7.04
CA GLY A 479 -12.90 -6.08 6.85
C GLY A 479 -13.25 -6.67 5.46
N VAL A 480 -13.49 -5.78 4.50
CA VAL A 480 -14.35 -5.88 3.32
C VAL A 480 -13.98 -4.69 2.41
N GLY A 481 -12.77 -4.68 1.86
CA GLY A 481 -12.31 -3.58 0.99
C GLY A 481 -13.17 -3.49 -0.26
N THR A 482 -13.45 -2.27 -0.77
CA THR A 482 -13.77 -2.10 -2.19
C THR A 482 -12.52 -2.43 -2.96
N ASP A 483 -12.24 -3.73 -3.12
CA ASP A 483 -10.98 -4.21 -3.65
C ASP A 483 -10.69 -3.52 -5.00
N SER A 484 -9.42 -3.23 -5.23
CA SER A 484 -8.89 -2.59 -6.43
C SER A 484 -9.16 -3.37 -7.73
N TYR A 485 -9.86 -4.50 -7.66
CA TYR A 485 -10.22 -5.37 -8.77
C TYR A 485 -11.74 -5.53 -8.83
N ALA A 486 -12.43 -4.53 -9.39
CA ALA A 486 -13.88 -4.55 -9.52
C ALA A 486 -14.29 -4.85 -10.97
N PHE A 487 -14.62 -6.12 -11.24
CA PHE A 487 -15.25 -6.57 -12.49
C PHE A 487 -16.75 -6.83 -12.33
N CYS A 488 -17.34 -6.35 -11.24
CA CYS A 488 -18.78 -6.31 -10.99
C CYS A 488 -19.55 -5.57 -12.10
N ASP A 489 -20.81 -5.91 -12.34
CA ASP A 489 -21.61 -5.32 -13.43
C ASP A 489 -21.70 -3.78 -13.40
N PRO A 490 -21.87 -3.11 -12.23
CA PRO A 490 -21.84 -1.65 -12.19
C PRO A 490 -20.48 -1.06 -12.61
N ALA A 491 -19.37 -1.63 -12.13
CA ALA A 491 -18.03 -1.17 -12.51
C ALA A 491 -17.74 -1.46 -13.98
N TRP A 492 -18.11 -2.64 -14.47
CA TRP A 492 -17.93 -3.02 -15.87
C TRP A 492 -18.63 -2.03 -16.81
N ARG A 493 -19.90 -1.70 -16.54
CA ARG A 493 -20.66 -0.72 -17.33
C ARG A 493 -20.01 0.66 -17.31
N ALA A 494 -19.57 1.13 -16.13
CA ALA A 494 -18.92 2.42 -15.98
C ALA A 494 -17.57 2.48 -16.70
N GLY A 495 -16.76 1.43 -16.58
CA GLY A 495 -15.47 1.32 -17.24
C GLY A 495 -15.61 1.27 -18.77
N LEU A 496 -16.53 0.44 -19.30
CA LEU A 496 -16.81 0.40 -20.74
C LEU A 496 -17.30 1.74 -21.29
N ALA A 497 -18.12 2.47 -20.54
CA ALA A 497 -18.61 3.79 -20.95
C ALA A 497 -17.48 4.84 -21.01
N GLY A 498 -16.40 4.66 -20.25
CA GLY A 498 -15.26 5.57 -20.24
C GLY A 498 -14.10 5.14 -21.12
N LEU A 499 -14.22 4.03 -21.87
CA LEU A 499 -13.22 3.64 -22.86
C LEU A 499 -13.23 4.63 -24.05
N PRO A 500 -12.06 5.02 -24.57
CA PRO A 500 -11.98 5.91 -25.72
C PRO A 500 -12.76 5.39 -26.94
N ALA A 501 -13.46 6.29 -27.64
CA ALA A 501 -14.28 5.96 -28.81
C ALA A 501 -13.46 5.46 -30.02
N ASP A 502 -12.16 5.71 -30.02
CA ASP A 502 -11.14 5.28 -31.00
C ASP A 502 -10.38 4.02 -30.56
N THR A 503 -10.70 3.43 -29.40
CA THR A 503 -10.18 2.10 -29.07
C THR A 503 -10.41 1.19 -30.27
N ALA A 504 -9.37 0.44 -30.69
CA ALA A 504 -9.40 -0.45 -31.87
C ALA A 504 -10.49 -1.55 -31.83
N LEU A 505 -11.34 -1.52 -30.81
CA LEU A 505 -12.58 -2.26 -30.68
C LEU A 505 -13.66 -1.62 -31.57
N GLY A 506 -13.90 -2.20 -32.75
CA GLY A 506 -15.08 -1.86 -33.56
C GLY A 506 -16.39 -2.00 -32.75
N THR A 507 -17.46 -1.36 -33.23
CA THR A 507 -18.78 -1.31 -32.56
C THR A 507 -19.30 -2.69 -32.15
N GLU A 508 -19.16 -3.68 -33.02
CA GLU A 508 -19.56 -5.08 -32.77
C GLU A 508 -18.78 -5.71 -31.61
N ARG A 509 -17.51 -5.36 -31.44
CA ARG A 509 -16.67 -5.86 -30.35
C ARG A 509 -17.03 -5.17 -29.02
N ARG A 510 -17.40 -3.88 -29.05
CA ARG A 510 -17.93 -3.20 -27.85
C ARG A 510 -19.27 -3.78 -27.40
N GLU A 511 -20.15 -4.13 -28.32
CA GLU A 511 -21.42 -4.79 -27.97
C GLU A 511 -21.16 -6.15 -27.31
N ARG A 512 -20.23 -6.94 -27.87
CA ARG A 512 -19.79 -8.19 -27.25
C ARG A 512 -19.21 -8.00 -25.84
N LEU A 513 -18.48 -6.93 -25.58
CA LEU A 513 -17.97 -6.64 -24.23
C LEU A 513 -19.10 -6.43 -23.21
N ARG A 514 -20.25 -5.86 -23.60
CA ARG A 514 -21.37 -5.62 -22.69
C ARG A 514 -21.98 -6.92 -22.16
N THR A 515 -21.96 -7.98 -22.97
CA THR A 515 -22.53 -9.29 -22.63
C THR A 515 -21.50 -10.28 -22.09
N LEU A 516 -20.25 -9.85 -21.84
CA LEU A 516 -19.21 -10.76 -21.37
C LEU A 516 -19.49 -11.30 -19.96
N PRO A 517 -19.37 -12.62 -19.75
CA PRO A 517 -19.30 -13.22 -18.42
C PRO A 517 -18.17 -12.60 -17.61
N VAL A 518 -18.36 -12.48 -16.30
CA VAL A 518 -17.44 -11.79 -15.39
C VAL A 518 -16.03 -12.37 -15.47
N GLU A 519 -15.94 -13.69 -15.54
CA GLU A 519 -14.73 -14.50 -15.54
C GLU A 519 -13.85 -14.22 -16.77
N GLN A 520 -14.43 -13.66 -17.83
CA GLN A 520 -13.74 -13.34 -19.08
C GLN A 520 -13.36 -11.86 -19.19
N ARG A 521 -13.89 -10.99 -18.33
CA ARG A 521 -13.74 -9.53 -18.43
C ARG A 521 -12.28 -9.09 -18.30
N TYR A 522 -11.59 -9.58 -17.27
CA TYR A 522 -10.19 -9.23 -17.01
C TYR A 522 -9.29 -9.64 -18.18
N ASP A 523 -9.28 -10.93 -18.53
CA ASP A 523 -8.40 -11.46 -19.56
C ASP A 523 -8.69 -10.81 -20.93
N THR A 524 -9.96 -10.51 -21.24
CA THR A 524 -10.31 -9.81 -22.48
C THR A 524 -9.70 -8.40 -22.53
N LEU A 525 -9.76 -7.64 -21.43
CA LEU A 525 -9.16 -6.30 -21.38
C LEU A 525 -7.64 -6.36 -21.35
N LEU A 526 -7.05 -7.31 -20.60
CA LEU A 526 -5.62 -7.54 -20.53
C LEU A 526 -5.04 -7.85 -21.92
N ASP A 527 -5.67 -8.79 -22.63
CA ASP A 527 -5.24 -9.23 -23.96
C ASP A 527 -5.37 -8.14 -25.02
N ALA A 528 -6.29 -7.19 -24.82
CA ALA A 528 -6.49 -6.01 -25.66
C ALA A 528 -5.62 -4.81 -25.25
N GLY A 529 -4.96 -4.84 -24.08
CA GLY A 529 -4.20 -3.71 -23.53
C GLY A 529 -5.07 -2.56 -23.02
N LEU A 530 -6.31 -2.83 -22.64
CA LEU A 530 -7.32 -1.80 -22.30
C LEU A 530 -7.54 -1.63 -20.80
N LEU A 531 -6.81 -2.39 -19.97
CA LEU A 531 -6.94 -2.31 -18.51
C LEU A 531 -6.61 -0.91 -17.97
N ASP A 532 -5.62 -0.21 -18.51
CA ASP A 532 -5.27 1.15 -18.11
C ASP A 532 -6.45 2.13 -18.32
N ALA A 533 -6.98 2.15 -19.56
CA ALA A 533 -8.13 2.96 -19.90
C ALA A 533 -9.37 2.61 -19.06
N TYR A 534 -9.57 1.31 -18.77
CA TYR A 534 -10.66 0.84 -17.93
C TYR A 534 -10.53 1.32 -16.48
N TYR A 535 -9.39 1.10 -15.82
CA TYR A 535 -9.19 1.54 -14.43
C TYR A 535 -9.20 3.07 -14.31
N GLY A 536 -8.63 3.79 -15.27
CA GLY A 536 -8.75 5.24 -15.33
C GLY A 536 -10.20 5.72 -15.50
N ALA A 537 -11.04 4.98 -16.23
CA ALA A 537 -12.47 5.26 -16.32
C ALA A 537 -13.20 5.00 -14.99
N LEU A 538 -12.85 3.93 -14.27
CA LEU A 538 -13.39 3.65 -12.94
C LEU A 538 -13.03 4.76 -11.94
N GLU A 539 -11.76 5.17 -11.90
CA GLU A 539 -11.29 6.25 -11.04
C GLU A 539 -12.07 7.55 -11.29
N ARG A 540 -12.21 7.95 -12.56
CA ARG A 540 -13.00 9.13 -12.95
C ARG A 540 -14.48 8.99 -12.55
N ALA A 541 -15.04 7.78 -12.63
CA ALA A 541 -16.42 7.54 -12.22
C ALA A 541 -16.61 7.71 -10.70
N VAL A 542 -15.68 7.21 -9.90
CA VAL A 542 -15.66 7.42 -8.44
C VAL A 542 -15.48 8.90 -8.12
N ALA A 543 -14.54 9.58 -8.78
CA ALA A 543 -14.30 11.01 -8.58
C ALA A 543 -15.55 11.85 -8.86
N ARG A 544 -16.33 11.53 -9.89
CA ARG A 544 -17.61 12.22 -10.14
C ARG A 544 -18.61 12.01 -9.00
N ARG A 545 -18.77 10.78 -8.52
CA ARG A 545 -19.67 10.47 -7.39
C ARG A 545 -19.23 11.15 -6.10
N ALA A 546 -17.93 11.18 -5.83
CA ALA A 546 -17.36 11.89 -4.69
C ALA A 546 -17.51 13.41 -4.80
N ALA A 547 -17.38 13.99 -6.00
CA ALA A 547 -17.63 15.40 -6.23
C ALA A 547 -19.11 15.77 -6.06
N GLU A 548 -20.04 14.91 -6.50
CA GLU A 548 -21.48 15.06 -6.24
C GLU A 548 -21.76 15.03 -4.74
N LEU A 549 -21.12 14.11 -4.00
CA LEU A 549 -21.23 13.98 -2.55
C LEU A 549 -20.75 15.25 -1.84
N ARG A 550 -19.55 15.73 -2.20
CA ARG A 550 -18.97 16.99 -1.72
C ARG A 550 -19.88 18.18 -2.00
N GLY A 551 -20.36 18.31 -3.23
CA GLY A 551 -21.24 19.40 -3.63
C GLY A 551 -22.58 19.39 -2.90
N GLN A 552 -23.11 18.21 -2.55
CA GLN A 552 -24.30 18.08 -1.71
C GLN A 552 -24.06 18.52 -0.27
N ALA A 553 -22.91 18.14 0.30
CA ALA A 553 -22.54 18.52 1.65
C ALA A 553 -22.28 20.04 1.74
N ARG A 554 -21.58 20.62 0.77
CA ARG A 554 -21.26 22.06 0.73
C ARG A 554 -22.43 22.99 0.48
N ARG A 555 -23.55 22.46 -0.04
CA ARG A 555 -24.81 23.22 -0.07
C ARG A 555 -25.40 23.44 1.31
N LEU A 556 -25.02 22.63 2.30
CA LEU A 556 -25.45 22.76 3.68
C LEU A 556 -24.43 23.57 4.49
N ASP A 557 -23.14 23.28 4.28
CA ASP A 557 -22.04 23.99 4.92
C ASP A 557 -20.91 24.26 3.89
N PRO A 558 -20.79 25.50 3.37
CA PRO A 558 -19.83 25.83 2.31
C PRO A 558 -18.36 25.57 2.66
N GLU A 559 -17.98 25.70 3.93
CA GLU A 559 -16.59 25.58 4.40
C GLU A 559 -16.23 24.14 4.82
N LEU A 560 -17.21 23.22 4.79
CA LEU A 560 -17.01 21.85 5.24
C LEU A 560 -15.88 21.17 4.46
N ALA A 561 -14.89 20.69 5.23
CA ALA A 561 -13.76 19.93 4.73
C ALA A 561 -13.98 18.41 4.85
N PHE A 562 -13.08 17.64 4.25
CA PHE A 562 -13.13 16.18 4.24
C PHE A 562 -11.84 15.55 4.74
N ALA A 563 -11.97 14.48 5.49
CA ALA A 563 -10.87 13.61 5.89
C ALA A 563 -11.10 12.17 5.44
N LEU A 564 -10.02 11.46 5.08
CA LEU A 564 -10.04 10.04 4.74
C LEU A 564 -9.11 9.30 5.69
N ARG A 565 -9.65 8.33 6.42
CA ARG A 565 -8.84 7.36 7.17
C ARG A 565 -8.60 6.13 6.33
N THR A 566 -7.32 5.80 6.12
CA THR A 566 -6.91 4.62 5.37
C THR A 566 -5.54 4.08 5.82
N THR A 567 -5.41 2.77 5.85
CA THR A 567 -4.28 1.99 6.37
C THR A 567 -3.10 2.07 5.42
N ARG A 568 -3.40 2.32 4.14
CA ARG A 568 -2.43 2.51 3.07
C ARG A 568 -2.61 3.90 2.50
N PHE A 569 -1.53 4.50 2.03
CA PHE A 569 -1.64 5.74 1.28
C PHE A 569 -2.48 5.51 0.00
N PRO A 570 -3.35 6.46 -0.42
CA PRO A 570 -4.17 6.29 -1.62
C PRO A 570 -3.33 5.95 -2.85
N SER A 571 -3.47 4.71 -3.34
CA SER A 571 -2.68 4.17 -4.45
C SER A 571 -3.47 3.15 -5.28
N ASP A 572 -4.79 3.22 -5.24
CA ASP A 572 -5.71 2.42 -6.05
C ASP A 572 -6.81 3.32 -6.60
N TRP A 573 -7.48 2.89 -7.67
CA TRP A 573 -8.45 3.73 -8.39
C TRP A 573 -9.65 4.15 -7.53
N TRP A 574 -9.99 3.42 -6.46
CA TRP A 574 -11.08 3.79 -5.56
C TRP A 574 -10.64 4.90 -4.62
N ALA A 575 -9.53 4.69 -3.89
CA ALA A 575 -9.00 5.67 -2.95
C ALA A 575 -8.54 6.95 -3.67
N LEU A 576 -7.91 6.82 -4.85
CA LEU A 576 -7.55 7.95 -5.71
C LEU A 576 -8.80 8.69 -6.18
N GLY A 577 -9.78 7.98 -6.74
CA GLY A 577 -11.03 8.59 -7.20
C GLY A 577 -11.77 9.34 -6.09
N LEU A 578 -11.89 8.75 -4.90
CA LEU A 578 -12.48 9.41 -3.72
C LEU A 578 -11.72 10.67 -3.34
N THR A 579 -10.39 10.58 -3.24
CA THR A 579 -9.54 11.71 -2.85
C THR A 579 -9.66 12.85 -3.88
N THR A 580 -9.60 12.52 -5.17
CA THR A 580 -9.75 13.49 -6.27
C THR A 580 -11.11 14.17 -6.25
N GLY A 581 -12.20 13.42 -6.06
CA GLY A 581 -13.56 14.01 -6.08
C GLY A 581 -13.91 14.83 -4.84
N LEU A 582 -13.35 14.47 -3.68
CA LEU A 582 -13.52 15.22 -2.43
C LEU A 582 -12.59 16.44 -2.33
N ALA A 583 -11.50 16.48 -3.11
CA ALA A 583 -10.63 17.63 -3.20
C ALA A 583 -11.20 18.72 -4.13
N GLU A 584 -10.75 19.96 -3.93
CA GLU A 584 -11.01 21.10 -4.81
C GLU A 584 -9.82 22.07 -4.75
N PRO A 585 -9.54 22.90 -5.78
CA PRO A 585 -8.55 23.95 -5.67
C PRO A 585 -8.78 24.82 -4.42
N GLY A 586 -7.78 24.92 -3.55
CA GLY A 586 -7.85 25.66 -2.28
C GLY A 586 -8.37 24.86 -1.08
N SER A 587 -8.93 23.66 -1.28
CA SER A 587 -9.45 22.81 -0.21
C SER A 587 -8.91 21.39 -0.34
N ALA A 588 -7.79 21.11 0.34
CA ALA A 588 -7.17 19.80 0.35
C ALA A 588 -7.95 18.79 1.21
N VAL A 589 -7.91 17.51 0.84
CA VAL A 589 -8.41 16.41 1.68
C VAL A 589 -7.37 16.05 2.73
N VAL A 590 -7.79 15.81 3.98
CA VAL A 590 -6.89 15.35 5.04
C VAL A 590 -6.80 13.83 5.04
N LEU A 591 -5.61 13.29 4.79
CA LEU A 591 -5.31 11.86 4.80
C LEU A 591 -4.77 11.45 6.18
N LEU A 592 -5.47 10.53 6.83
CA LEU A 592 -5.07 9.93 8.10
C LEU A 592 -4.54 8.52 7.83
N THR A 593 -3.22 8.35 7.75
CA THR A 593 -2.61 7.06 7.34
C THR A 593 -1.36 6.70 8.14
N ALA A 594 -0.94 5.43 8.05
CA ALA A 594 0.30 4.92 8.64
C ALA A 594 1.56 5.21 7.80
N ALA A 595 1.42 5.85 6.63
CA ALA A 595 2.54 6.07 5.72
C ALA A 595 3.53 7.12 6.26
N SER A 596 4.79 6.74 6.34
CA SER A 596 5.87 7.59 6.88
C SER A 596 6.63 8.37 5.79
N ALA A 597 6.78 7.80 4.59
CA ALA A 597 7.50 8.40 3.47
C ALA A 597 6.54 9.06 2.45
N VAL A 598 5.88 10.16 2.84
CA VAL A 598 4.73 10.71 2.08
C VAL A 598 5.02 11.92 1.19
N ARG A 599 6.19 12.56 1.29
CA ARG A 599 6.46 13.82 0.57
C ARG A 599 6.31 13.71 -0.96
N LEU A 600 6.99 12.74 -1.57
CA LEU A 600 6.90 12.48 -3.01
C LEU A 600 5.50 11.98 -3.40
N PRO A 601 4.91 11.00 -2.70
CA PRO A 601 3.52 10.59 -2.92
C PRO A 601 2.49 11.74 -2.90
N LEU A 602 2.57 12.67 -1.94
CA LEU A 602 1.69 13.83 -1.87
C LEU A 602 1.88 14.79 -3.05
N ALA A 603 3.12 15.01 -3.49
CA ALA A 603 3.39 15.85 -4.65
C ALA A 603 2.80 15.26 -5.93
N ARG A 604 2.86 13.93 -6.09
CA ARG A 604 2.25 13.20 -7.21
C ARG A 604 0.73 13.22 -7.14
N LEU A 605 0.16 12.97 -5.96
CA LEU A 605 -1.27 13.04 -5.75
C LEU A 605 -1.83 14.44 -6.08
N SER A 606 -1.12 15.49 -5.67
CA SER A 606 -1.46 16.86 -6.05
C SER A 606 -1.33 17.11 -7.55
N ALA A 607 -0.29 16.58 -8.22
CA ALA A 607 -0.13 16.69 -9.67
C ALA A 607 -1.23 15.92 -10.44
N HIS A 608 -1.79 14.89 -9.81
CA HIS A 608 -2.93 14.10 -10.27
C HIS A 608 -4.29 14.79 -10.00
N GLY A 609 -4.29 16.03 -9.49
CA GLY A 609 -5.51 16.80 -9.24
C GLY A 609 -6.16 16.53 -7.88
N ALA A 610 -5.47 15.83 -6.98
CA ALA A 610 -5.94 15.52 -5.62
C ALA A 610 -5.04 16.18 -4.57
N PRO A 611 -5.13 17.51 -4.35
CA PRO A 611 -4.38 18.16 -3.29
C PRO A 611 -4.77 17.55 -1.93
N ALA A 612 -3.75 17.13 -1.17
CA ALA A 612 -3.94 16.43 0.09
C ALA A 612 -2.97 16.94 1.16
N VAL A 613 -3.46 16.90 2.39
CA VAL A 613 -2.71 17.14 3.63
C VAL A 613 -2.60 15.80 4.34
N HIS A 614 -1.50 15.52 5.04
CA HIS A 614 -1.29 14.21 5.66
C HIS A 614 -1.03 14.32 7.16
N ALA A 615 -1.69 13.47 7.93
CA ALA A 615 -1.40 13.24 9.33
C ALA A 615 -1.00 11.77 9.57
N LEU A 616 0.11 11.59 10.28
CA LEU A 616 0.69 10.29 10.55
C LEU A 616 -0.02 9.58 11.70
N GLU A 617 -0.30 8.29 11.54
CA GLU A 617 -0.73 7.42 12.62
C GLU A 617 0.40 7.19 13.64
N LEU A 618 0.14 7.49 14.91
CA LEU A 618 0.98 7.11 16.03
C LEU A 618 0.24 6.09 16.88
N VAL A 619 0.81 4.88 17.04
CA VAL A 619 0.23 3.80 17.85
C VAL A 619 1.01 3.74 19.16
N PRO A 620 0.51 4.29 20.29
CA PRO A 620 1.30 4.44 21.50
C PRO A 620 1.79 3.13 22.10
N GLU A 621 0.97 2.09 21.98
CA GLU A 621 1.30 0.71 22.35
C GLU A 621 2.56 0.22 21.66
N ARG A 622 2.91 0.83 20.53
CA ARG A 622 4.08 0.56 19.68
C ARG A 622 5.25 1.52 19.86
N LEU A 623 5.14 2.48 20.77
CA LEU A 623 6.13 3.54 20.95
C LEU A 623 6.65 3.53 22.40
N PRO A 624 7.95 3.28 22.64
CA PRO A 624 8.56 3.39 23.96
C PRO A 624 8.72 4.85 24.36
N ALA A 625 8.83 5.11 25.66
CA ALA A 625 8.71 6.45 26.20
C ALA A 625 9.81 7.40 25.69
N ALA A 626 11.02 6.88 25.49
CA ALA A 626 12.17 7.66 25.00
C ALA A 626 11.98 8.20 23.56
N ALA A 627 11.21 7.51 22.71
CA ALA A 627 11.02 7.87 21.31
C ALA A 627 10.26 9.19 21.12
N TRP A 628 9.32 9.49 22.03
CA TRP A 628 8.35 10.58 21.89
C TRP A 628 8.98 11.97 21.76
N SER A 629 10.11 12.20 22.42
CA SER A 629 10.85 13.47 22.29
C SER A 629 11.44 13.71 20.89
N ARG A 630 11.82 12.64 20.19
CA ARG A 630 12.41 12.72 18.84
C ARG A 630 11.34 12.69 17.75
N LEU A 631 10.21 12.04 18.01
CA LEU A 631 9.08 11.93 17.09
C LEU A 631 8.51 13.29 16.69
N GLY A 632 8.43 14.26 17.61
CA GLY A 632 7.87 15.58 17.31
C GLY A 632 8.53 16.24 16.10
N ARG A 633 9.86 16.25 16.05
CA ARG A 633 10.63 16.80 14.91
C ARG A 633 10.36 16.04 13.61
N LEU A 634 10.24 14.72 13.65
CA LEU A 634 10.01 13.89 12.46
C LEU A 634 8.59 14.07 11.91
N VAL A 635 7.60 14.04 12.81
CA VAL A 635 6.19 14.22 12.48
C VAL A 635 5.97 15.59 11.84
N PHE A 636 6.33 16.67 12.53
CA PHE A 636 6.02 18.02 12.05
C PHE A 636 6.97 18.50 10.94
N ALA A 637 8.07 17.81 10.65
CA ALA A 637 8.90 18.12 9.49
C ALA A 637 8.28 17.64 8.17
N ALA A 638 7.61 16.49 8.15
CA ALA A 638 7.11 15.87 6.92
C ALA A 638 5.59 15.77 6.82
N HIS A 639 4.89 15.96 7.94
CA HIS A 639 3.45 15.78 8.07
C HIS A 639 2.81 17.03 8.69
N SER A 640 1.53 17.23 8.43
CA SER A 640 0.75 18.35 8.96
C SER A 640 0.14 18.06 10.34
N GLY A 641 0.50 16.92 10.93
CA GLY A 641 0.05 16.50 12.25
C GLY A 641 0.14 15.00 12.47
N PHE A 642 -0.53 14.53 13.52
CA PHE A 642 -0.65 13.11 13.84
C PHE A 642 -2.06 12.77 14.31
N TRP A 643 -2.37 11.46 14.29
CA TRP A 643 -3.56 10.92 14.92
C TRP A 643 -3.24 9.65 15.71
N ILE A 644 -4.04 9.36 16.74
CA ILE A 644 -3.90 8.16 17.58
C ILE A 644 -5.14 7.28 17.47
N PRO A 645 -5.02 5.98 17.14
CA PRO A 645 -6.16 5.07 17.10
C PRO A 645 -6.66 4.70 18.50
N ALA A 646 -7.97 4.47 18.63
CA ALA A 646 -8.64 4.12 19.89
C ALA A 646 -8.02 2.91 20.60
N ALA A 647 -7.58 1.89 19.83
CA ALA A 647 -6.93 0.71 20.40
C ALA A 647 -5.71 1.11 21.23
N GLY A 648 -4.90 2.06 20.74
CA GLY A 648 -3.70 2.54 21.42
C GLY A 648 -3.89 3.73 22.36
N GLY A 649 -5.11 4.25 22.50
CA GLY A 649 -5.42 5.44 23.29
C GLY A 649 -6.68 5.34 24.16
N THR A 650 -7.25 4.15 24.36
CA THR A 650 -8.52 4.00 25.08
C THR A 650 -8.35 4.29 26.58
N PRO A 651 -9.22 5.12 27.18
CA PRO A 651 -9.29 5.25 28.64
C PRO A 651 -9.70 3.91 29.26
N GLY A 652 -8.80 3.29 30.03
CA GLY A 652 -9.09 2.08 30.82
C GLY A 652 -7.99 1.02 30.81
N ARG A 653 -7.23 0.88 29.71
CA ARG A 653 -6.01 0.03 29.65
C ARG A 653 -4.92 0.63 28.74
N PRO A 654 -4.46 1.86 28.97
CA PRO A 654 -3.40 2.45 28.16
C PRO A 654 -2.12 1.63 28.29
N ARG A 655 -1.43 1.44 27.17
CA ARG A 655 -0.16 0.72 27.11
C ARG A 655 0.81 1.46 26.22
N THR A 656 2.08 1.31 26.57
CA THR A 656 3.21 1.63 25.68
C THR A 656 4.01 0.36 25.45
N ALA A 657 5.07 0.48 24.65
CA ALA A 657 6.03 -0.59 24.45
C ALA A 657 6.57 -1.20 25.75
N GLU A 658 6.67 -0.39 26.79
CA GLU A 658 7.29 -0.73 28.07
C GLU A 658 6.29 -1.35 29.06
N GLY A 659 5.01 -1.37 28.72
CA GLY A 659 3.95 -1.94 29.56
C GLY A 659 2.77 -0.98 29.78
N PRO A 660 1.90 -1.29 30.76
CA PRO A 660 0.73 -0.48 31.06
C PRO A 660 1.13 0.91 31.59
N LEU A 661 0.44 1.93 31.12
CA LEU A 661 0.52 3.30 31.65
C LEU A 661 -0.86 3.75 32.15
N SER A 662 -0.88 4.70 33.09
CA SER A 662 -2.14 5.42 33.37
C SER A 662 -2.51 6.32 32.19
N PRO A 663 -3.82 6.60 31.96
CA PRO A 663 -4.24 7.48 30.87
C PRO A 663 -3.55 8.85 30.92
N ASP A 664 -3.43 9.43 32.12
CA ASP A 664 -2.73 10.70 32.35
C ASP A 664 -1.26 10.65 31.95
N SER A 665 -0.58 9.53 32.25
CA SER A 665 0.84 9.37 31.92
C SER A 665 1.05 9.33 30.41
N LEU A 666 0.19 8.57 29.71
CA LEU A 666 0.20 8.51 28.26
C LEU A 666 -0.12 9.89 27.65
N ALA A 667 -1.15 10.56 28.13
CA ALA A 667 -1.55 11.90 27.68
C ALA A 667 -0.40 12.92 27.85
N ARG A 668 0.21 13.00 29.03
CA ARG A 668 1.35 13.91 29.27
C ARG A 668 2.54 13.63 28.36
N LEU A 669 2.73 12.37 27.98
CA LEU A 669 3.81 11.95 27.10
C LEU A 669 3.50 12.31 25.64
N ILE A 670 2.26 12.16 25.18
CA ILE A 670 1.79 12.66 23.87
C ILE A 670 1.93 14.17 23.78
N ARG A 671 1.61 14.90 24.87
CA ARG A 671 1.72 16.37 24.91
C ARG A 671 3.12 16.86 24.58
N ARG A 672 4.17 16.10 24.92
CA ARG A 672 5.58 16.43 24.65
C ARG A 672 5.95 16.41 23.16
N LEU A 673 5.13 15.85 22.27
CA LEU A 673 5.41 15.89 20.82
C LEU A 673 5.47 17.31 20.25
N GLY A 674 4.68 18.23 20.79
CA GLY A 674 4.59 19.62 20.32
C GLY A 674 5.54 20.60 21.02
N LYS A 675 6.46 20.10 21.84
CA LYS A 675 7.56 20.87 22.44
C LYS A 675 8.85 20.50 21.73
#